data_AF-A0AAE0VU71-F1
#
_entry.id   AF-A0AAE0VU71-F1
#
_cell.length_a   1.000
_cell.length_b   1.000
_cell.length_c   1.000
_cell.angle_alpha   90.00
_cell.angle_beta   90.00
_cell.angle_gamma   90.00
#
_symmetry.space_group_name_H-M   'P 1'
#
loop_
_entity.id
_entity.type
_entity.pdbx_description
1 polymer ?
#
loop_
_entity_poly.entity_id
_entity_poly.type
_entity_poly.pdbx_seq_one_letter_code
_entity_poly.pdbx_strand_id
1 'polypeptide(L)'
;MAEEQELLQLETLCKQLYETADSNVRNEAEKTLVSFANSPDCLNKCQLLLERGNSPYAQLLAATTLTKLVSRSNLILPLEQRIDIKNYILNYLANRPKLVQYVTQALVQLFARITKLSWFDITKDEYVFRNVVTDVGKFIQSGSTQHVMIGVQLLSQLVCEMNQVSEAEASRSLTKHRKTASSFRDTQLLEIFQLSCSLLRTAAGNIKTLDFADDSQHGLLSHCLQLAHNCLTFDFIGTSTDESSDDLCTVQIPTTWRSAFLDFSTLQLFYNLYTDLPTSLSPMALSCLVQITSVRRSLFNNAERAKFLNQIVAGVKNIMENPQGLSDPSNYHEFCRLLARLKSNYQLGELVKVDNYPEVIKLVAEFTVTSLQMWQFAPNSVHYLLSLWQRMVASVPYVKASEPHLLETYTPEVTKAYISSRLESVTVVVRDGVEDPLDDHGMISQQLEQLSTIGRCEYEKTCALLVQLFDDSAQRYQELVSSGAQVGEIAIQEGRLTWLVYIIGAVIGGRVSFASTDEHDAMDGELVCRVLQLMNLTDSRLAQGGCEKLDLAILSFFEQFRKIYVGDQVQRTSKVYRRLSEVLGLNDETMVLSVFIGKIITNLKFWGRSDQIISKTLQLLNDLSVGYSSVRKLVKLDAVQFMINNHTRDHFPFLGINSGNSPMADMRCRTTFYTALGRLMMVDLGEDEDKFEQFMLPLTAAFDNVGTLLSNAISAKTEETKRLLIGLARDLRGVIFAFNTRTSYIMMFDWIYPTYSPVLHRAIELWYHDPSVTTPVLKLMAELAQNRSQRLQFDVSSPNGILLFREVGKMIVSYGSRILTIGEFPKDRIYPMKLKGISICFSMLKAALCGNYVNFGVFRLYGDDALDNALGMFVKLLLSISQSDLLDYPKLSQNYYGLLECLAQDHMNFISNLEPQVFLYILSTISEGLTALDTMVCTGCCSTLDSIITYLFKRLTTKKKKPNVPSDSEAFLRILELHPEILQQMLQTVLNIIMFEDCRNQWSMSRPLLGLILLNEEYFNKLRESIISSQSADKQQTMIQCFESLMDGIERSLQTKNRDRFTQNLSLFRRDVNDSLKAAGSNSPTSSTSSLDMMNFN
;
A
#
# COMPACT_ATOMS: atom_id res chain seq x y z
N MET A 1 40.62 36.39 -12.94
CA MET A 1 41.54 35.29 -13.32
C MET A 1 41.36 34.06 -12.44
N ALA A 2 41.42 34.14 -11.11
CA ALA A 2 41.20 32.98 -10.23
C ALA A 2 39.77 32.39 -10.31
N GLU A 3 38.73 33.23 -10.23
CA GLU A 3 37.33 32.80 -10.36
C GLU A 3 37.00 32.19 -11.72
N GLU A 4 37.68 32.64 -12.78
CA GLU A 4 37.48 32.14 -14.14
C GLU A 4 38.09 30.74 -14.33
N GLN A 5 39.22 30.47 -13.68
CA GLN A 5 39.83 29.13 -13.63
C GLN A 5 38.97 28.14 -12.84
N GLU A 6 38.35 28.57 -11.74
CA GLU A 6 37.42 27.73 -10.97
C GLU A 6 36.17 27.36 -11.80
N LEU A 7 35.61 28.31 -12.56
CA LEU A 7 34.45 28.05 -13.43
C LEU A 7 34.80 27.08 -14.57
N LEU A 8 35.98 27.21 -15.19
CA LEU A 8 36.49 26.28 -16.20
C LEU A 8 36.71 24.86 -15.62
N GLN A 9 37.17 24.78 -14.37
CA GLN A 9 37.33 23.51 -13.67
C GLN A 9 35.97 22.84 -13.42
N LEU A 10 34.95 23.61 -12.97
CA LEU A 10 33.59 23.11 -12.81
C LEU A 10 32.99 22.63 -14.14
N GLU A 11 33.18 23.37 -15.24
CA GLU A 11 32.75 22.96 -16.59
C GLU A 11 33.40 21.62 -17.01
N THR A 12 34.68 21.43 -16.70
CA THR A 12 35.43 20.20 -16.98
C THR A 12 34.91 19.02 -16.16
N LEU A 13 34.65 19.23 -14.86
CA LEU A 13 34.10 18.21 -13.96
C LEU A 13 32.68 17.80 -14.36
N CYS A 14 31.85 18.73 -14.83
CA CYS A 14 30.52 18.42 -15.37
C CYS A 14 30.62 17.49 -16.59
N LYS A 15 31.56 17.78 -17.49
CA LYS A 15 31.80 16.95 -18.68
C LYS A 15 32.27 15.54 -18.28
N GLN A 16 33.17 15.45 -17.30
CA GLN A 16 33.65 14.16 -16.78
C GLN A 16 32.54 13.33 -16.13
N LEU A 17 31.60 13.97 -15.43
CA LEU A 17 30.46 13.27 -14.80
C LEU A 17 29.56 12.56 -15.81
N TYR A 18 29.27 13.20 -16.95
CA TYR A 18 28.33 12.69 -17.94
C TYR A 18 28.96 11.89 -19.09
N GLU A 19 30.24 12.12 -19.44
CA GLU A 19 30.88 11.48 -20.60
C GLU A 19 31.87 10.35 -20.26
N THR A 20 32.36 10.26 -19.01
CA THR A 20 33.44 9.33 -18.66
C THR A 20 32.92 7.91 -18.40
N ALA A 21 33.56 6.90 -19.03
CA ALA A 21 33.28 5.47 -18.77
C ALA A 21 33.97 4.92 -17.51
N ASP A 22 34.97 5.62 -16.97
CA ASP A 22 35.69 5.24 -15.75
C ASP A 22 34.92 5.65 -14.48
N SER A 23 34.55 4.66 -13.66
CA SER A 23 33.79 4.87 -12.43
C SER A 23 34.55 5.66 -11.37
N ASN A 24 35.88 5.63 -11.34
CA ASN A 24 36.65 6.34 -10.32
C ASN A 24 36.65 7.86 -10.56
N VAL A 25 36.90 8.25 -11.81
CA VAL A 25 36.86 9.66 -12.25
C VAL A 25 35.46 10.23 -12.08
N ARG A 26 34.42 9.46 -12.42
CA ARG A 26 33.03 9.86 -12.23
C ARG A 26 32.69 10.11 -10.75
N ASN A 27 33.11 9.21 -9.86
CA ASN A 27 32.87 9.35 -8.41
C ASN A 27 33.62 10.55 -7.82
N GLU A 28 34.83 10.85 -8.29
CA GLU A 28 35.61 12.01 -7.84
C GLU A 28 34.98 13.33 -8.32
N ALA A 29 34.52 13.37 -9.58
CA ALA A 29 33.79 14.49 -10.13
C ALA A 29 32.48 14.74 -9.35
N GLU A 30 31.70 13.68 -9.06
CA GLU A 30 30.46 13.79 -8.29
C GLU A 30 30.71 14.35 -6.88
N LYS A 31 31.70 13.82 -6.15
CA LYS A 31 32.06 14.32 -4.80
C LYS A 31 32.40 15.81 -4.83
N THR A 32 33.19 16.23 -5.82
CA THR A 32 33.61 17.63 -5.95
C THR A 32 32.43 18.53 -6.28
N LEU A 33 31.52 18.11 -7.16
CA LEU A 33 30.32 18.86 -7.52
C LEU A 33 29.29 18.94 -6.37
N VAL A 34 29.17 17.89 -5.56
CA VAL A 34 28.35 17.90 -4.33
C VAL A 34 28.93 18.88 -3.30
N SER A 35 30.27 18.94 -3.18
CA SER A 35 30.93 19.91 -2.30
C SER A 35 30.66 21.37 -2.75
N PHE A 36 30.68 21.63 -4.06
CA PHE A 36 30.31 22.92 -4.64
C PHE A 36 28.87 23.31 -4.31
N ALA A 37 27.92 22.38 -4.39
CA ALA A 37 26.52 22.64 -4.06
C ALA A 37 26.30 23.08 -2.60
N ASN A 38 27.27 22.82 -1.70
CA ASN A 38 27.25 23.22 -0.30
C ASN A 38 28.03 24.50 -0.01
N SER A 39 28.65 25.11 -1.01
CA SER A 39 29.44 26.33 -0.85
C SER A 39 28.56 27.58 -0.66
N PRO A 40 29.02 28.60 0.11
CA PRO A 40 28.26 29.83 0.34
C PRO A 40 28.12 30.72 -0.92
N ASP A 41 29.12 30.70 -1.81
CA ASP A 41 29.12 31.49 -3.06
C ASP A 41 28.40 30.79 -4.23
N CYS A 42 27.69 29.69 -3.95
CA CYS A 42 27.07 28.83 -4.95
C CYS A 42 26.09 29.59 -5.87
N LEU A 43 25.31 30.54 -5.33
CA LEU A 43 24.31 31.29 -6.09
C LEU A 43 24.95 32.15 -7.19
N ASN A 44 25.96 32.96 -6.84
CA ASN A 44 26.67 33.82 -7.79
C ASN A 44 27.40 32.99 -8.85
N LYS A 45 28.06 31.89 -8.44
CA LYS A 45 28.75 30.99 -9.36
C LYS A 45 27.78 30.29 -10.33
N CYS A 46 26.59 29.91 -9.88
CA CYS A 46 25.56 29.34 -10.76
C CYS A 46 25.04 30.35 -11.80
N GLN A 47 24.84 31.62 -11.43
CA GLN A 47 24.47 32.67 -12.39
C GLN A 47 25.56 32.89 -13.44
N LEU A 48 26.83 32.96 -13.03
CA LEU A 48 27.97 33.10 -13.95
C LEU A 48 28.10 31.92 -14.91
N LEU A 49 27.85 30.68 -14.45
CA LEU A 49 27.82 29.49 -15.31
C LEU A 49 26.70 29.57 -16.36
N LEU A 50 25.53 30.07 -15.99
CA LEU A 50 24.40 30.26 -16.91
C LEU A 50 24.68 31.36 -17.94
N GLU A 51 25.29 32.48 -17.54
CA GLU A 51 25.66 33.58 -18.44
C GLU A 51 26.70 33.15 -19.48
N ARG A 52 27.76 32.47 -19.04
CA ARG A 52 28.82 31.93 -19.91
C ARG A 52 28.24 31.02 -20.99
N GLY A 53 27.38 30.08 -20.62
CA GLY A 53 26.67 29.22 -21.57
C GLY A 53 27.55 28.39 -22.52
N ASN A 54 28.84 28.22 -22.21
CA ASN A 54 29.81 27.50 -23.06
C ASN A 54 29.64 25.98 -23.02
N SER A 55 29.01 25.45 -21.97
CA SER A 55 28.78 24.02 -21.78
C SER A 55 27.33 23.76 -21.32
N PRO A 56 26.52 23.03 -22.10
CA PRO A 56 25.17 22.63 -21.70
C PRO A 56 25.10 21.84 -20.38
N TYR A 57 26.11 21.01 -20.08
CA TYR A 57 26.19 20.27 -18.83
C TYR A 57 26.42 21.19 -17.61
N ALA A 58 27.18 22.26 -17.79
CA ALA A 58 27.38 23.26 -16.74
C ALA A 58 26.11 24.08 -16.49
N GLN A 59 25.35 24.41 -17.53
CA GLN A 59 24.04 25.05 -17.40
C GLN A 59 23.04 24.13 -16.67
N LEU A 60 23.04 22.83 -16.99
CA LEU A 60 22.21 21.84 -16.29
C LEU A 60 22.60 21.71 -14.81
N LEU A 61 23.89 21.65 -14.49
CA LEU A 61 24.37 21.64 -13.12
C LEU A 61 23.92 22.90 -12.38
N ALA A 62 24.08 24.09 -12.98
CA ALA A 62 23.69 25.35 -12.37
C ALA A 62 22.19 25.38 -12.05
N ALA A 63 21.33 25.03 -13.02
CA ALA A 63 19.87 24.97 -12.82
C ALA A 63 19.47 23.95 -11.73
N THR A 64 20.09 22.77 -11.73
CA THR A 64 19.82 21.72 -10.73
C THR A 64 20.30 22.12 -9.34
N THR A 65 21.45 22.78 -9.25
CA THR A 65 22.04 23.23 -7.99
C THR A 65 21.23 24.38 -7.39
N LEU A 66 20.78 25.33 -8.22
CA LEU A 66 19.82 26.36 -7.79
C LEU A 66 18.51 25.75 -7.30
N THR A 67 18.00 24.72 -7.98
CA THR A 67 16.76 24.02 -7.56
C THR A 67 16.94 23.38 -6.19
N LYS A 68 18.08 22.72 -5.96
CA LYS A 68 18.43 22.15 -4.64
C LYS A 68 18.58 23.25 -3.59
N LEU A 69 19.22 24.38 -3.93
CA LEU A 69 19.45 25.48 -3.00
C LEU A 69 18.13 26.12 -2.54
N VAL A 70 17.21 26.37 -3.47
CA VAL A 70 15.86 26.89 -3.17
C VAL A 70 15.03 25.89 -2.34
N SER A 71 15.29 24.58 -2.49
CA SER A 71 14.55 23.52 -1.79
C SER A 71 15.13 23.15 -0.41
N ARG A 72 16.28 23.69 0.00
CA ARG A 72 16.91 23.38 1.29
C ARG A 72 16.17 24.02 2.45
N SER A 73 15.67 23.21 3.38
CA SER A 73 14.97 23.67 4.59
C SER A 73 15.83 24.54 5.53
N ASN A 74 17.15 24.35 5.51
CA ASN A 74 18.07 24.98 6.47
C ASN A 74 18.63 26.32 5.99
N LEU A 75 18.39 26.68 4.72
CA LEU A 75 18.87 27.91 4.07
C LEU A 75 17.66 28.65 3.50
N ILE A 76 17.03 29.50 4.32
CA ILE A 76 15.92 30.34 3.86
C ILE A 76 16.53 31.51 3.08
N LEU A 77 16.44 31.46 1.76
CA LEU A 77 16.82 32.58 0.91
C LEU A 77 15.91 33.81 1.19
N PRO A 78 16.48 35.03 1.26
CA PRO A 78 15.70 36.27 1.29
C PRO A 78 14.67 36.35 0.15
N LEU A 79 13.54 36.99 0.41
CA LEU A 79 12.46 37.14 -0.58
C LEU A 79 12.94 37.86 -1.85
N GLU A 80 13.75 38.91 -1.71
CA GLU A 80 14.32 39.67 -2.83
C GLU A 80 15.14 38.77 -3.77
N GLN A 81 16.04 37.95 -3.20
CA GLN A 81 16.83 37.01 -3.99
C GLN A 81 15.97 35.97 -4.71
N ARG A 82 14.87 35.52 -4.10
CA ARG A 82 13.94 34.58 -4.76
C ARG A 82 13.21 35.22 -5.93
N ILE A 83 12.81 36.49 -5.80
CA ILE A 83 12.21 37.27 -6.90
C ILE A 83 13.22 37.48 -8.02
N ASP A 84 14.47 37.81 -7.68
CA ASP A 84 15.55 38.01 -8.65
C ASP A 84 15.83 36.73 -9.44
N ILE A 85 15.89 35.57 -8.78
CA ILE A 85 16.04 34.26 -9.45
C ILE A 85 14.88 34.02 -10.41
N LYS A 86 13.63 34.23 -9.98
CA LYS A 86 12.44 34.06 -10.85
C LYS A 86 12.54 34.93 -12.11
N ASN A 87 12.80 36.23 -11.92
CA ASN A 87 12.86 37.20 -13.03
C ASN A 87 14.05 36.92 -13.96
N TYR A 88 15.20 36.54 -13.40
CA TYR A 88 16.37 36.14 -14.16
C TYR A 88 16.07 34.94 -15.07
N ILE A 89 15.41 33.89 -14.56
CA ILE A 89 15.07 32.71 -15.36
C ILE A 89 14.14 33.07 -16.52
N LEU A 90 13.09 33.85 -16.26
CA LEU A 90 12.15 34.28 -17.30
C LEU A 90 12.87 35.10 -18.38
N ASN A 91 13.69 36.08 -17.99
CA ASN A 91 14.48 36.87 -18.95
C ASN A 91 15.50 36.01 -19.71
N TYR A 92 16.11 35.03 -19.06
CA TYR A 92 17.07 34.13 -19.68
C TYR A 92 16.41 33.26 -20.75
N LEU A 93 15.24 32.68 -20.45
CA LEU A 93 14.45 31.88 -21.39
C LEU A 93 13.90 32.73 -22.54
N ALA A 94 13.52 34.00 -22.29
CA ALA A 94 13.07 34.93 -23.34
C ALA A 94 14.21 35.31 -24.30
N ASN A 95 15.41 35.56 -23.79
CA ASN A 95 16.54 36.00 -24.62
C ASN A 95 17.24 34.83 -25.36
N ARG A 96 17.06 33.58 -24.90
CA ARG A 96 17.71 32.39 -25.46
C ARG A 96 16.68 31.28 -25.79
N PRO A 97 15.85 31.43 -26.83
CA PRO A 97 14.81 30.45 -27.17
C PRO A 97 15.35 29.13 -27.76
N LYS A 98 16.63 29.07 -28.17
CA LYS A 98 17.27 27.89 -28.80
C LYS A 98 18.21 27.14 -27.84
N LEU A 99 17.83 27.01 -26.58
CA LEU A 99 18.59 26.21 -25.61
C LEU A 99 18.38 24.71 -25.83
N VAL A 100 19.32 23.90 -25.37
CA VAL A 100 19.20 22.43 -25.40
C VAL A 100 18.04 22.00 -24.50
N GLN A 101 17.21 21.06 -24.96
CA GLN A 101 15.94 20.71 -24.32
C GLN A 101 16.05 20.36 -22.83
N TYR A 102 17.07 19.59 -22.42
CA TYR A 102 17.26 19.25 -21.00
C TYR A 102 17.65 20.45 -20.13
N VAL A 103 18.32 21.47 -20.69
CA VAL A 103 18.62 22.72 -19.97
C VAL A 103 17.36 23.54 -19.82
N THR A 104 16.56 23.65 -20.88
CA THR A 104 15.23 24.31 -20.83
C THR A 104 14.35 23.65 -19.78
N GLN A 105 14.26 22.31 -19.76
CA GLN A 105 13.48 21.56 -18.77
C GLN A 105 13.95 21.81 -17.34
N ALA A 106 15.27 21.84 -17.10
CA ALA A 106 15.82 22.12 -15.76
C ALA A 106 15.52 23.55 -15.28
N LEU A 107 15.59 24.55 -16.17
CA LEU A 107 15.22 25.94 -15.86
C LEU A 107 13.71 26.11 -15.63
N VAL A 108 12.89 25.42 -16.42
CA VAL A 108 11.42 25.37 -16.25
C VAL A 108 11.04 24.70 -14.92
N GLN A 109 11.73 23.63 -14.53
CA GLN A 109 11.55 22.98 -13.22
C GLN A 109 11.96 23.90 -12.07
N LEU A 110 13.08 24.61 -12.20
CA LEU A 110 13.53 25.61 -11.21
C LEU A 110 12.47 26.71 -11.02
N PHE A 111 11.91 27.24 -12.11
CA PHE A 111 10.83 28.22 -12.09
C PHE A 111 9.57 27.68 -11.39
N ALA A 112 9.15 26.46 -11.70
CA ALA A 112 8.00 25.84 -11.07
C ALA A 112 8.22 25.63 -9.56
N ARG A 113 9.40 25.13 -9.18
CA ARG A 113 9.76 24.85 -7.78
C ARG A 113 9.84 26.11 -6.93
N ILE A 114 10.49 27.18 -7.42
CA ILE A 114 10.57 28.44 -6.68
C ILE A 114 9.17 29.05 -6.50
N THR A 115 8.34 28.99 -7.54
CA THR A 115 6.96 29.51 -7.50
C THR A 115 6.09 28.76 -6.49
N LYS A 116 6.20 27.43 -6.42
CA LYS A 116 5.50 26.60 -5.42
C LYS A 116 5.93 26.94 -3.99
N LEU A 117 7.23 27.05 -3.74
CA LEU A 117 7.78 27.31 -2.40
C LEU A 117 7.47 28.74 -1.91
N SER A 118 7.37 29.69 -2.85
CA SER A 118 7.08 31.11 -2.61
C SER A 118 5.63 31.52 -2.86
N TRP A 119 4.70 30.57 -3.01
CA TRP A 119 3.31 30.83 -3.41
C TRP A 119 2.53 31.81 -2.52
N PHE A 120 2.90 31.90 -1.25
CA PHE A 120 2.29 32.77 -0.24
C PHE A 120 3.15 33.97 0.14
N ASP A 121 4.29 34.21 -0.53
CA ASP A 121 5.12 35.37 -0.25
C ASP A 121 4.43 36.66 -0.74
N ILE A 122 4.42 37.69 0.12
CA ILE A 122 3.76 38.98 -0.12
C ILE A 122 4.82 40.08 -0.22
N THR A 123 4.66 40.99 -1.18
CA THR A 123 5.43 42.23 -1.27
C THR A 123 4.49 43.36 -1.62
N LYS A 124 4.46 44.43 -0.81
CA LYS A 124 3.54 45.58 -1.00
C LYS A 124 2.07 45.16 -1.19
N ASP A 125 1.59 44.24 -0.34
CA ASP A 125 0.23 43.69 -0.35
C ASP A 125 -0.17 42.85 -1.59
N GLU A 126 0.77 42.56 -2.50
CA GLU A 126 0.53 41.68 -3.65
C GLU A 126 1.30 40.35 -3.52
N TYR A 127 0.68 39.27 -3.99
CA TYR A 127 1.31 37.96 -4.10
C TYR A 127 2.14 37.86 -5.39
N VAL A 128 3.40 38.27 -5.33
CA VAL A 128 4.32 38.41 -6.49
C VAL A 128 4.47 37.11 -7.31
N PHE A 129 4.38 35.95 -6.64
CA PHE A 129 4.51 34.64 -7.28
C PHE A 129 3.21 34.09 -7.85
N ARG A 130 2.06 34.77 -7.66
CA ARG A 130 0.77 34.36 -8.24
C ARG A 130 0.49 34.97 -9.61
N ASN A 131 1.25 35.98 -10.04
CA ASN A 131 1.10 36.66 -11.33
C ASN A 131 1.62 35.84 -12.54
N VAL A 132 1.62 34.51 -12.43
CA VAL A 132 2.26 33.61 -13.41
C VAL A 132 1.62 33.72 -14.79
N VAL A 133 0.29 33.71 -14.87
CA VAL A 133 -0.41 33.77 -16.17
C VAL A 133 -0.10 35.08 -16.89
N THR A 134 0.02 36.19 -16.17
CA THR A 134 0.41 37.49 -16.73
C THR A 134 1.87 37.50 -17.20
N ASP A 135 2.79 36.94 -16.41
CA ASP A 135 4.22 36.89 -16.74
C ASP A 135 4.48 35.99 -17.95
N VAL A 136 3.88 34.79 -17.96
CA VAL A 136 4.00 33.83 -19.05
C VAL A 136 3.17 34.23 -20.27
N GLY A 137 2.06 34.95 -20.07
CA GLY A 137 1.22 35.48 -21.15
C GLY A 137 1.99 36.35 -22.15
N LYS A 138 3.04 37.05 -21.70
CA LYS A 138 3.95 37.81 -22.57
C LYS A 138 4.70 36.94 -23.59
N PHE A 139 5.08 35.72 -23.20
CA PHE A 139 5.68 34.75 -24.12
C PHE A 139 4.68 34.30 -25.19
N ILE A 140 3.42 34.11 -24.79
CA ILE A 140 2.35 33.64 -25.68
C ILE A 140 1.95 34.75 -26.67
N GLN A 141 1.89 36.01 -26.21
CA GLN A 141 1.55 37.17 -27.03
C GLN A 141 2.66 37.59 -28.01
N SER A 142 3.89 37.10 -27.83
CA SER A 142 5.05 37.45 -28.68
C SER A 142 4.93 36.99 -30.14
N GLY A 143 3.98 36.11 -30.47
CA GLY A 143 3.70 35.63 -31.83
C GLY A 143 4.73 34.65 -32.41
N SER A 144 5.79 34.32 -31.68
CA SER A 144 6.83 33.35 -32.10
C SER A 144 6.55 31.96 -31.55
N THR A 145 6.44 30.94 -32.41
CA THR A 145 6.14 29.53 -32.03
C THR A 145 7.04 29.02 -30.91
N GLN A 146 8.33 29.36 -30.92
CA GLN A 146 9.30 28.93 -29.90
C GLN A 146 9.03 29.57 -28.53
N HIS A 147 8.67 30.86 -28.50
CA HIS A 147 8.33 31.56 -27.26
C HIS A 147 7.00 31.05 -26.70
N VAL A 148 6.00 30.80 -27.56
CA VAL A 148 4.73 30.17 -27.13
C VAL A 148 5.00 28.78 -26.53
N MET A 149 5.85 27.97 -27.16
CA MET A 149 6.21 26.64 -26.67
C MET A 149 6.85 26.70 -25.28
N ILE A 150 7.81 27.61 -25.06
CA ILE A 150 8.43 27.82 -23.73
C ILE A 150 7.38 28.26 -22.71
N GLY A 151 6.47 29.16 -23.08
CA GLY A 151 5.37 29.59 -22.21
C GLY A 151 4.47 28.44 -21.79
N VAL A 152 4.08 27.58 -22.73
CA VAL A 152 3.26 26.39 -22.44
C VAL A 152 4.02 25.38 -21.57
N GLN A 153 5.33 25.18 -21.80
CA GLN A 153 6.19 24.34 -20.96
C GLN A 153 6.26 24.85 -19.51
N LEU A 154 6.41 26.16 -19.32
CA LEU A 154 6.43 26.79 -17.99
C LEU A 154 5.12 26.53 -17.22
N LEU A 155 3.97 26.72 -17.87
CA LEU A 155 2.67 26.46 -17.27
C LEU A 155 2.47 24.96 -16.99
N SER A 156 2.84 24.11 -17.93
CA SER A 156 2.65 22.66 -17.81
C SER A 156 3.46 22.07 -16.66
N GLN A 157 4.74 22.45 -16.55
CA GLN A 157 5.58 22.03 -15.43
C GLN A 157 5.10 22.62 -14.10
N LEU A 158 4.60 23.85 -14.09
CA LEU A 158 4.04 24.45 -12.87
C LEU A 158 2.83 23.65 -12.37
N VAL A 159 1.91 23.26 -13.25
CA VAL A 159 0.75 22.42 -12.88
C VAL A 159 1.22 21.09 -12.30
N CYS A 160 2.18 20.41 -12.93
CA CYS A 160 2.76 19.16 -12.40
C CYS A 160 3.42 19.36 -11.03
N GLU A 161 4.26 20.37 -10.88
CA GLU A 161 5.01 20.63 -9.65
C GLU A 161 4.07 21.01 -8.50
N MET A 162 3.00 21.76 -8.77
CA MET A 162 1.95 22.06 -7.78
C MET A 162 1.16 20.82 -7.35
N ASN A 163 1.06 19.80 -8.21
CA ASN A 163 0.35 18.54 -7.94
C ASN A 163 1.23 17.48 -7.26
N GLN A 164 2.55 17.50 -7.48
CA GLN A 164 3.48 16.49 -6.95
C GLN A 164 3.88 16.76 -5.49
N VAL A 165 3.86 15.72 -4.66
CA VAL A 165 4.46 15.71 -3.32
C VAL A 165 5.86 15.09 -3.43
N SER A 166 6.92 15.86 -3.14
CA SER A 166 8.29 15.30 -3.12
C SER A 166 8.46 14.35 -1.93
N GLU A 167 9.21 13.24 -2.07
CA GLU A 167 9.50 12.32 -0.94
C GLU A 167 10.09 13.04 0.29
N ALA A 168 10.90 14.08 0.05
CA ALA A 168 11.48 14.91 1.12
C ALA A 168 10.46 15.86 1.78
N GLU A 169 9.34 16.17 1.10
CA GLU A 169 8.23 17.01 1.62
C GLU A 169 7.14 16.15 2.27
N ALA A 170 6.93 14.91 1.79
CA ALA A 170 5.99 13.92 2.32
C ALA A 170 6.27 13.58 3.80
N SER A 171 7.55 13.64 4.20
CA SER A 171 8.00 13.39 5.57
C SER A 171 7.95 14.61 6.49
N ARG A 172 7.72 15.84 5.96
CA ARG A 172 7.95 17.08 6.73
C ARG A 172 6.76 18.06 6.79
N SER A 173 5.97 18.21 5.73
CA SER A 173 4.80 19.13 5.75
C SER A 173 3.84 18.94 4.56
N LEU A 174 3.06 17.85 4.56
CA LEU A 174 1.99 17.61 3.58
C LEU A 174 0.96 18.76 3.52
N THR A 175 0.80 19.47 4.63
CA THR A 175 -0.14 20.56 4.84
C THR A 175 0.21 21.83 4.09
N LYS A 176 1.48 22.24 4.11
CA LYS A 176 1.94 23.39 3.33
C LYS A 176 1.72 23.14 1.84
N HIS A 177 2.04 21.93 1.38
CA HIS A 177 1.78 21.51 0.01
C HIS A 177 0.29 21.57 -0.35
N ARG A 178 -0.60 20.96 0.45
CA ARG A 178 -2.05 20.96 0.20
C ARG A 178 -2.66 22.36 0.19
N LYS A 179 -2.21 23.25 1.07
CA LYS A 179 -2.65 24.65 1.10
C LYS A 179 -2.23 25.39 -0.17
N THR A 180 -0.98 25.20 -0.62
CA THR A 180 -0.48 25.75 -1.89
C THR A 180 -1.27 25.21 -3.08
N ALA A 181 -1.43 23.88 -3.18
CA ALA A 181 -2.16 23.23 -4.26
C ALA A 181 -3.64 23.67 -4.32
N SER A 182 -4.32 23.74 -3.17
CA SER A 182 -5.72 24.22 -3.09
C SER A 182 -5.84 25.69 -3.54
N SER A 183 -4.92 26.55 -3.10
CA SER A 183 -4.92 27.95 -3.51
C SER A 183 -4.65 28.11 -5.01
N PHE A 184 -3.72 27.33 -5.59
CA PHE A 184 -3.42 27.33 -7.02
C PHE A 184 -4.62 26.86 -7.86
N ARG A 185 -5.27 25.78 -7.44
CA ARG A 185 -6.50 25.24 -8.02
C ARG A 185 -7.60 26.30 -8.13
N ASP A 186 -7.84 27.05 -7.06
CA ASP A 186 -8.96 28.00 -6.97
C ASP A 186 -8.68 29.33 -7.67
N THR A 187 -7.41 29.71 -7.85
CA THR A 187 -7.03 31.05 -8.35
C THR A 187 -6.49 31.09 -9.78
N GLN A 188 -5.79 30.05 -10.26
CA GLN A 188 -5.06 30.11 -11.55
C GLN A 188 -5.36 28.92 -12.47
N LEU A 189 -5.66 27.74 -11.95
CA LEU A 189 -5.75 26.51 -12.75
C LEU A 189 -6.82 26.58 -13.87
N LEU A 190 -7.97 27.19 -13.61
CA LEU A 190 -9.04 27.35 -14.62
C LEU A 190 -8.60 28.23 -15.79
N GLU A 191 -7.91 29.33 -15.51
CA GLU A 191 -7.43 30.26 -16.52
C GLU A 191 -6.38 29.60 -17.42
N ILE A 192 -5.47 28.81 -16.81
CA ILE A 192 -4.47 28.01 -17.53
C ILE A 192 -5.15 26.97 -18.44
N PHE A 193 -6.20 26.29 -17.96
CA PHE A 193 -6.96 25.34 -18.76
C PHE A 193 -7.64 26.03 -19.95
N GLN A 194 -8.32 27.15 -19.74
CA GLN A 194 -8.98 27.90 -20.81
C GLN A 194 -7.99 28.41 -21.86
N LEU A 195 -6.81 28.86 -21.44
CA LEU A 195 -5.71 29.25 -22.31
C LEU A 195 -5.20 28.08 -23.15
N SER A 196 -5.04 26.89 -22.56
CA SER A 196 -4.67 25.69 -23.31
C SER A 196 -5.71 25.35 -24.39
N CYS A 197 -7.00 25.44 -24.05
CA CYS A 197 -8.08 25.21 -25.01
C CYS A 197 -8.14 26.25 -26.13
N SER A 198 -7.85 27.53 -25.84
CA SER A 198 -7.88 28.58 -26.88
C SER A 198 -6.72 28.40 -27.89
N LEU A 199 -5.54 28.03 -27.41
CA LEU A 199 -4.39 27.67 -28.26
C LEU A 199 -4.72 26.45 -29.12
N LEU A 200 -5.32 25.42 -28.53
CA LEU A 200 -5.74 24.22 -29.25
C LEU A 200 -6.83 24.50 -30.29
N ARG A 201 -7.81 25.37 -30.01
CA ARG A 201 -8.82 25.79 -31.01
C ARG A 201 -8.20 26.52 -32.19
N THR A 202 -7.24 27.41 -31.91
CA THR A 202 -6.52 28.17 -32.94
C THR A 202 -5.70 27.23 -33.83
N ALA A 203 -5.03 26.26 -33.22
CA ALA A 203 -4.30 25.24 -33.95
C ALA A 203 -5.26 24.34 -34.76
N ALA A 204 -6.38 23.90 -34.16
CA ALA A 204 -7.40 23.08 -34.82
C ALA A 204 -7.95 23.73 -36.09
N GLY A 205 -8.24 25.04 -36.04
CA GLY A 205 -8.70 25.80 -37.21
C GLY A 205 -7.69 25.87 -38.36
N ASN A 206 -6.40 25.70 -38.06
CA ASN A 206 -5.28 25.80 -39.00
C ASN A 206 -4.63 24.43 -39.32
N ILE A 207 -5.18 23.30 -38.87
CA ILE A 207 -4.55 21.97 -39.00
C ILE A 207 -4.12 21.65 -40.44
N LYS A 208 -4.94 22.00 -41.43
CA LYS A 208 -4.66 21.72 -42.85
C LYS A 208 -3.43 22.47 -43.39
N THR A 209 -2.96 23.48 -42.68
CA THR A 209 -1.79 24.31 -43.03
C THR A 209 -0.58 24.05 -42.16
N LEU A 210 -0.71 23.20 -41.13
CA LEU A 210 0.40 22.85 -40.23
C LEU A 210 1.29 21.79 -40.87
N ASP A 211 2.60 22.00 -40.75
CA ASP A 211 3.60 21.01 -41.14
C ASP A 211 4.00 20.18 -39.91
N PHE A 212 3.49 18.95 -39.83
CA PHE A 212 3.80 18.04 -38.73
C PHE A 212 5.24 17.47 -38.79
N ALA A 213 6.01 17.76 -39.85
CA ALA A 213 7.44 17.48 -39.91
C ALA A 213 8.29 18.60 -39.26
N ASP A 214 7.72 19.77 -38.99
CA ASP A 214 8.37 20.83 -38.22
C ASP A 214 8.28 20.53 -36.72
N ASP A 215 9.42 20.15 -36.13
CA ASP A 215 9.58 19.86 -34.69
C ASP A 215 9.01 20.96 -33.79
N SER A 216 9.01 22.22 -34.24
CA SER A 216 8.51 23.34 -33.43
C SER A 216 6.98 23.42 -33.39
N GLN A 217 6.30 23.09 -34.50
CA GLN A 217 4.84 23.09 -34.59
C GLN A 217 4.26 21.84 -33.93
N HIS A 218 4.88 20.68 -34.18
CA HIS A 218 4.55 19.42 -33.52
C HIS A 218 4.76 19.53 -32.00
N GLY A 219 5.92 20.06 -31.59
CA GLY A 219 6.25 20.32 -30.20
C GLY A 219 5.22 21.23 -29.52
N LEU A 220 4.82 22.35 -30.13
CA LEU A 220 3.83 23.24 -29.55
C LEU A 220 2.50 22.53 -29.27
N LEU A 221 1.98 21.77 -30.23
CA LEU A 221 0.73 21.01 -30.07
C LEU A 221 0.85 19.96 -28.97
N SER A 222 1.95 19.21 -28.93
CA SER A 222 2.24 18.23 -27.88
C SER A 222 2.20 18.86 -26.49
N HIS A 223 2.92 19.98 -26.29
CA HIS A 223 2.95 20.67 -25.01
C HIS A 223 1.60 21.28 -24.62
N CYS A 224 0.81 21.77 -25.59
CA CYS A 224 -0.55 22.29 -25.34
C CYS A 224 -1.51 21.18 -24.90
N LEU A 225 -1.46 20.01 -25.54
CA LEU A 225 -2.26 18.84 -25.15
C LEU A 225 -1.81 18.33 -23.77
N GLN A 226 -0.50 18.27 -23.50
CA GLN A 226 0.03 17.91 -22.19
C GLN A 226 -0.43 18.90 -21.10
N LEU A 227 -0.45 20.20 -21.39
CA LEU A 227 -0.94 21.22 -20.47
C LEU A 227 -2.42 20.99 -20.14
N ALA A 228 -3.26 20.79 -21.16
CA ALA A 228 -4.68 20.51 -20.98
C ALA A 228 -4.90 19.24 -20.15
N HIS A 229 -4.15 18.17 -20.46
CA HIS A 229 -4.19 16.91 -19.73
C HIS A 229 -3.80 17.11 -18.25
N ASN A 230 -2.66 17.77 -17.99
CA ASN A 230 -2.17 18.04 -16.63
C ASN A 230 -3.17 18.85 -15.79
N CYS A 231 -3.87 19.80 -16.41
CA CYS A 231 -4.93 20.55 -15.75
C CYS A 231 -6.13 19.66 -15.37
N LEU A 232 -6.49 18.70 -16.22
CA LEU A 232 -7.61 17.78 -15.98
C LEU A 232 -7.26 16.68 -14.97
N THR A 233 -5.99 16.25 -14.90
CA THR A 233 -5.48 15.25 -13.95
C THR A 233 -5.02 15.83 -12.61
N PHE A 234 -5.23 17.12 -12.38
CA PHE A 234 -4.85 17.76 -11.11
C PHE A 234 -5.60 17.13 -9.92
N ASP A 235 -4.93 16.91 -8.80
CA ASP A 235 -5.58 16.39 -7.58
C ASP A 235 -6.40 17.50 -6.91
N PHE A 236 -7.67 17.56 -7.28
CA PHE A 236 -8.58 18.57 -6.74
C PHE A 236 -8.91 18.37 -5.26
N ILE A 237 -8.63 17.22 -4.65
CA ILE A 237 -9.08 16.86 -3.29
C ILE A 237 -7.89 16.72 -2.32
N GLY A 238 -6.68 16.44 -2.81
CA GLY A 238 -5.50 16.17 -2.00
C GLY A 238 -5.43 14.73 -1.47
N THR A 239 -6.08 13.78 -2.16
CA THR A 239 -6.20 12.37 -1.76
C THR A 239 -5.33 11.41 -2.54
N SER A 240 -4.74 11.81 -3.69
CA SER A 240 -3.90 10.90 -4.50
C SER A 240 -2.46 10.96 -4.03
N THR A 241 -2.15 10.26 -2.93
CA THR A 241 -0.75 9.98 -2.54
C THR A 241 -0.22 8.68 -3.15
N ASP A 242 -1.05 7.95 -3.91
CA ASP A 242 -0.74 6.61 -4.38
C ASP A 242 -1.07 6.46 -5.86
N GLU A 243 -0.03 6.46 -6.70
CA GLU A 243 -0.11 6.17 -8.14
C GLU A 243 -0.58 4.73 -8.44
N SER A 244 -0.60 3.84 -7.43
CA SER A 244 -1.10 2.46 -7.57
C SER A 244 -2.62 2.31 -7.33
N SER A 245 -3.32 3.40 -7.00
CA SER A 245 -4.76 3.39 -6.78
C SER A 245 -5.56 3.27 -8.10
N ASP A 246 -6.72 2.62 -8.04
CA ASP A 246 -7.56 2.22 -9.17
C ASP A 246 -7.78 3.39 -10.18
N ASP A 247 -7.21 3.27 -11.38
CA ASP A 247 -7.29 4.23 -12.51
C ASP A 247 -8.71 4.32 -13.12
N LEU A 248 -9.74 4.21 -12.28
CA LEU A 248 -11.16 4.32 -12.59
C LEU A 248 -11.88 5.36 -11.70
N CYS A 249 -11.13 6.08 -10.85
CA CYS A 249 -11.64 7.12 -9.96
C CYS A 249 -12.19 8.36 -10.68
N THR A 250 -13.29 8.93 -10.18
CA THR A 250 -13.90 10.15 -10.75
C THR A 250 -13.09 11.40 -10.41
N VAL A 251 -12.97 12.32 -11.37
CA VAL A 251 -12.31 13.62 -11.19
C VAL A 251 -13.28 14.61 -10.52
N GLN A 252 -12.85 15.24 -9.42
CA GLN A 252 -13.67 16.15 -8.61
C GLN A 252 -13.36 17.62 -8.91
N ILE A 253 -13.77 18.06 -10.09
CA ILE A 253 -13.53 19.43 -10.53
C ILE A 253 -14.40 20.43 -9.73
N PRO A 254 -13.85 21.59 -9.30
CA PRO A 254 -14.59 22.67 -8.66
C PRO A 254 -15.77 23.18 -9.51
N THR A 255 -16.82 23.66 -8.83
CA THR A 255 -18.03 24.19 -9.48
C THR A 255 -17.77 25.41 -10.36
N THR A 256 -16.68 26.15 -10.12
CA THR A 256 -16.26 27.29 -10.95
C THR A 256 -15.96 26.90 -12.40
N TRP A 257 -15.61 25.64 -12.66
CA TRP A 257 -15.31 25.13 -14.01
C TRP A 257 -16.56 24.71 -14.77
N ARG A 258 -17.74 24.70 -14.14
CA ARG A 258 -18.98 24.17 -14.71
C ARG A 258 -19.30 24.74 -16.10
N SER A 259 -19.06 26.03 -16.33
CA SER A 259 -19.28 26.68 -17.63
C SER A 259 -18.41 26.10 -18.76
N ALA A 260 -17.18 25.71 -18.46
CA ALA A 260 -16.24 25.16 -19.46
C ALA A 260 -16.66 23.79 -19.98
N PHE A 261 -17.35 22.98 -19.17
CA PHE A 261 -17.85 21.64 -19.53
C PHE A 261 -19.29 21.66 -20.08
N LEU A 262 -20.08 22.68 -19.75
CA LEU A 262 -21.39 22.89 -20.37
C LEU A 262 -21.28 23.43 -21.79
N ASP A 263 -20.18 24.11 -22.13
CA ASP A 263 -19.88 24.51 -23.50
C ASP A 263 -19.50 23.29 -24.34
N PHE A 264 -20.44 22.84 -25.17
CA PHE A 264 -20.29 21.69 -26.06
C PHE A 264 -19.08 21.80 -27.01
N SER A 265 -18.63 23.02 -27.29
CA SER A 265 -17.48 23.24 -28.18
C SER A 265 -16.17 22.70 -27.61
N THR A 266 -16.04 22.60 -26.27
CA THR A 266 -14.84 22.06 -25.62
C THR A 266 -14.73 20.54 -25.83
N LEU A 267 -15.83 19.80 -25.68
CA LEU A 267 -15.84 18.35 -25.92
C LEU A 267 -15.61 18.05 -27.41
N GLN A 268 -16.29 18.80 -28.29
CA GLN A 268 -16.15 18.64 -29.74
C GLN A 268 -14.73 18.94 -30.22
N LEU A 269 -14.05 19.92 -29.61
CA LEU A 269 -12.64 20.22 -29.92
C LEU A 269 -11.75 18.98 -29.79
N PHE A 270 -11.83 18.24 -28.68
CA PHE A 270 -10.96 17.08 -28.48
C PHE A 270 -11.31 15.90 -29.40
N TYR A 271 -12.58 15.70 -29.76
CA TYR A 271 -12.97 14.71 -30.78
C TYR A 271 -12.45 15.09 -32.18
N ASN A 272 -12.53 16.38 -32.56
CA ASN A 272 -11.98 16.86 -33.83
C ASN A 272 -10.45 16.72 -33.85
N LEU A 273 -9.78 17.11 -32.76
CA LEU A 273 -8.33 16.94 -32.63
C LEU A 273 -7.90 15.47 -32.75
N TYR A 274 -8.64 14.53 -32.16
CA TYR A 274 -8.35 13.10 -32.33
C TYR A 274 -8.44 12.66 -33.80
N THR A 275 -9.43 13.16 -34.54
CA THR A 275 -9.67 12.77 -35.95
C THR A 275 -8.63 13.37 -36.89
N ASP A 276 -8.22 14.62 -36.62
CA ASP A 276 -7.40 15.41 -37.53
C ASP A 276 -5.88 15.32 -37.24
N LEU A 277 -5.47 14.88 -36.03
CA LEU A 277 -4.05 14.80 -35.63
C LEU A 277 -3.40 13.46 -36.01
N PRO A 278 -2.06 13.45 -36.23
CA PRO A 278 -1.31 12.21 -36.45
C PRO A 278 -1.26 11.32 -35.20
N THR A 279 -0.95 10.03 -35.39
CA THR A 279 -0.87 9.01 -34.33
C THR A 279 0.14 9.32 -33.22
N SER A 280 1.09 10.22 -33.45
CA SER A 280 2.00 10.72 -32.42
C SER A 280 1.35 11.64 -31.38
N LEU A 281 0.22 12.28 -31.72
CA LEU A 281 -0.46 13.29 -30.88
C LEU A 281 -1.90 12.90 -30.52
N SER A 282 -2.56 12.10 -31.37
CA SER A 282 -3.93 11.63 -31.14
C SER A 282 -4.17 10.91 -29.80
N PRO A 283 -3.22 10.13 -29.22
CA PRO A 283 -3.46 9.47 -27.94
C PRO A 283 -3.66 10.49 -26.81
N MET A 284 -2.92 11.61 -26.84
CA MET A 284 -3.03 12.66 -25.82
C MET A 284 -4.38 13.38 -25.86
N ALA A 285 -4.98 13.52 -27.05
CA ALA A 285 -6.34 14.03 -27.19
C ALA A 285 -7.37 13.05 -26.59
N LEU A 286 -7.20 11.73 -26.78
CA LEU A 286 -8.02 10.71 -26.12
C LEU A 286 -7.82 10.73 -24.60
N SER A 287 -6.60 10.87 -24.08
CA SER A 287 -6.36 10.98 -22.64
C SER A 287 -7.10 12.17 -22.02
N CYS A 288 -7.17 13.30 -22.72
CA CYS A 288 -8.01 14.43 -22.29
C CYS A 288 -9.50 14.04 -22.25
N LEU A 289 -10.01 13.33 -23.27
CA LEU A 289 -11.39 12.83 -23.30
C LEU A 289 -11.69 11.83 -22.17
N VAL A 290 -10.74 10.98 -21.80
CA VAL A 290 -10.85 10.05 -20.65
C VAL A 290 -11.08 10.82 -19.36
N GLN A 291 -10.33 11.90 -19.13
CA GLN A 291 -10.48 12.74 -17.93
C GLN A 291 -11.79 13.54 -17.95
N ILE A 292 -12.17 14.10 -19.11
CA ILE A 292 -13.45 14.82 -19.28
C ILE A 292 -14.64 13.88 -19.01
N THR A 293 -14.56 12.63 -19.45
CA THR A 293 -15.61 11.61 -19.20
C THR A 293 -15.66 11.19 -17.73
N SER A 294 -14.55 11.36 -17.00
CA SER A 294 -14.42 11.01 -15.58
C SER A 294 -14.94 12.09 -14.61
N VAL A 295 -15.47 13.20 -15.12
CA VAL A 295 -15.97 14.32 -14.30
C VAL A 295 -17.19 13.92 -13.48
N ARG A 296 -17.10 14.11 -12.15
CA ARG A 296 -18.11 13.65 -11.19
C ARG A 296 -19.49 14.28 -11.41
N ARG A 297 -20.54 13.49 -11.09
CA ARG A 297 -21.96 13.90 -11.12
C ARG A 297 -22.25 15.26 -10.49
N SER A 298 -21.59 15.62 -9.39
CA SER A 298 -21.84 16.85 -8.63
C SER A 298 -21.65 18.14 -9.44
N LEU A 299 -20.91 18.09 -10.55
CA LEU A 299 -20.71 19.27 -11.39
C LEU A 299 -21.96 19.64 -12.21
N PHE A 300 -22.85 18.68 -12.50
CA PHE A 300 -23.98 18.85 -13.42
C PHE A 300 -25.33 18.71 -12.71
N ASN A 301 -26.36 19.38 -13.22
CA ASN A 301 -27.74 18.99 -12.87
C ASN A 301 -28.18 17.77 -13.71
N ASN A 302 -29.30 17.12 -13.35
CA ASN A 302 -29.72 15.88 -14.01
C ASN A 302 -29.98 16.06 -15.53
N ALA A 303 -30.52 17.20 -15.95
CA ALA A 303 -30.85 17.46 -17.36
C ALA A 303 -29.59 17.73 -18.21
N GLU A 304 -28.68 18.55 -17.72
CA GLU A 304 -27.39 18.82 -18.36
C GLU A 304 -26.53 17.56 -18.43
N ARG A 305 -26.53 16.74 -17.36
CA ARG A 305 -25.78 15.49 -17.32
C ARG A 305 -26.23 14.53 -18.41
N ALA A 306 -27.55 14.42 -18.64
CA ALA A 306 -28.09 13.60 -19.72
C ALA A 306 -27.65 14.11 -21.10
N LYS A 307 -27.73 15.43 -21.33
CA LYS A 307 -27.26 16.04 -22.59
C LYS A 307 -25.77 15.82 -22.81
N PHE A 308 -24.96 15.98 -21.77
CA PHE A 308 -23.52 15.78 -21.83
C PHE A 308 -23.17 14.31 -22.12
N LEU A 309 -23.87 13.36 -21.48
CA LEU A 309 -23.71 11.93 -21.74
C LEU A 309 -24.05 11.57 -23.20
N ASN A 310 -25.15 12.09 -23.75
CA ASN A 310 -25.54 11.86 -25.15
C ASN A 310 -24.41 12.30 -26.12
N GLN A 311 -23.73 13.40 -25.85
CA GLN A 311 -22.62 13.87 -26.69
C GLN A 311 -21.37 13.00 -26.58
N ILE A 312 -21.01 12.55 -25.37
CA ILE A 312 -19.89 11.62 -25.19
C ILE A 312 -20.17 10.31 -25.95
N VAL A 313 -21.38 9.75 -25.80
CA VAL A 313 -21.75 8.49 -26.46
C VAL A 313 -21.80 8.65 -27.97
N ALA A 314 -22.27 9.78 -28.49
CA ALA A 314 -22.22 10.08 -29.92
C ALA A 314 -20.78 10.17 -30.45
N GLY A 315 -19.87 10.81 -29.71
CA GLY A 315 -18.45 10.86 -30.07
C GLY A 315 -17.78 9.48 -30.04
N VAL A 316 -18.09 8.66 -29.04
CA VAL A 316 -17.63 7.25 -28.97
C VAL A 316 -18.13 6.46 -30.16
N LYS A 317 -19.43 6.59 -30.52
CA LYS A 317 -20.01 5.94 -31.70
C LYS A 317 -19.22 6.30 -32.98
N ASN A 318 -18.96 7.58 -33.21
CA ASN A 318 -18.24 8.04 -34.40
C ASN A 318 -16.81 7.48 -34.51
N ILE A 319 -16.11 7.30 -33.37
CA ILE A 319 -14.79 6.67 -33.33
C ILE A 319 -14.88 5.19 -33.71
N MET A 320 -15.92 4.50 -33.24
CA MET A 320 -16.11 3.07 -33.54
C MET A 320 -16.53 2.80 -34.99
N GLU A 321 -17.31 3.69 -35.60
CA GLU A 321 -17.65 3.62 -37.03
C GLU A 321 -16.43 3.86 -37.93
N ASN A 322 -15.39 4.55 -37.44
CA ASN A 322 -14.16 4.88 -38.16
C ASN A 322 -12.91 4.35 -37.43
N PRO A 323 -12.67 3.03 -37.41
CA PRO A 323 -11.64 2.41 -36.56
C PRO A 323 -10.20 2.62 -37.04
N GLN A 324 -9.95 3.40 -38.11
CA GLN A 324 -8.61 3.55 -38.70
C GLN A 324 -7.56 4.01 -37.67
N GLY A 325 -7.92 4.95 -36.78
CA GLY A 325 -7.04 5.45 -35.72
C GLY A 325 -6.75 4.45 -34.60
N LEU A 326 -7.58 3.41 -34.43
CA LEU A 326 -7.43 2.36 -33.40
C LEU A 326 -6.45 1.26 -33.79
N SER A 327 -5.87 1.32 -35.00
CA SER A 327 -4.78 0.43 -35.42
C SER A 327 -3.46 0.75 -34.70
N ASP A 328 -3.36 1.91 -34.02
CA ASP A 328 -2.23 2.28 -33.19
C ASP A 328 -2.43 1.79 -31.73
N PRO A 329 -1.44 1.11 -31.11
CA PRO A 329 -1.58 0.58 -29.75
C PRO A 329 -1.91 1.63 -28.68
N SER A 330 -1.39 2.86 -28.83
CA SER A 330 -1.56 3.93 -27.83
C SER A 330 -2.97 4.50 -27.90
N ASN A 331 -3.47 4.76 -29.11
CA ASN A 331 -4.87 5.17 -29.33
C ASN A 331 -5.84 4.10 -28.84
N TYR A 332 -5.55 2.84 -29.15
CA TYR A 332 -6.35 1.70 -28.73
C TYR A 332 -6.45 1.60 -27.19
N HIS A 333 -5.33 1.76 -26.49
CA HIS A 333 -5.29 1.74 -25.03
C HIS A 333 -6.14 2.85 -24.41
N GLU A 334 -5.94 4.10 -24.85
CA GLU A 334 -6.69 5.25 -24.35
C GLU A 334 -8.19 5.17 -24.66
N PHE A 335 -8.56 4.60 -25.81
CA PHE A 335 -9.95 4.35 -26.14
C PHE A 335 -10.59 3.28 -25.23
N CYS A 336 -9.87 2.20 -24.90
CA CYS A 336 -10.34 1.21 -23.92
C CYS A 336 -10.56 1.84 -22.54
N ARG A 337 -9.64 2.72 -22.11
CA ARG A 337 -9.80 3.52 -20.87
C ARG A 337 -11.06 4.37 -20.92
N LEU A 338 -11.29 5.08 -22.03
CA LEU A 338 -12.48 5.92 -22.24
C LEU A 338 -13.78 5.13 -22.07
N LEU A 339 -13.86 3.95 -22.71
CA LEU A 339 -15.02 3.07 -22.59
C LEU A 339 -15.26 2.63 -21.14
N ALA A 340 -14.22 2.23 -20.42
CA ALA A 340 -14.34 1.84 -19.01
C ALA A 340 -14.82 2.98 -18.10
N ARG A 341 -14.44 4.24 -18.41
CA ARG A 341 -14.89 5.42 -17.65
C ARG A 341 -16.38 5.72 -17.82
N LEU A 342 -16.99 5.35 -18.95
CA LEU A 342 -18.43 5.54 -19.16
C LEU A 342 -19.24 4.88 -18.05
N LYS A 343 -18.97 3.59 -17.77
CA LYS A 343 -19.73 2.87 -16.74
C LYS A 343 -19.28 3.15 -15.31
N SER A 344 -18.02 3.55 -15.09
CA SER A 344 -17.56 3.92 -13.76
C SER A 344 -18.19 5.23 -13.28
N ASN A 345 -18.41 6.19 -14.18
CA ASN A 345 -18.98 7.48 -13.85
C ASN A 345 -20.51 7.57 -14.06
N TYR A 346 -21.07 6.85 -15.04
CA TYR A 346 -22.50 6.88 -15.35
C TYR A 346 -23.19 5.56 -14.98
N GLN A 347 -24.37 5.66 -14.37
CA GLN A 347 -25.13 4.47 -13.98
C GLN A 347 -25.72 3.80 -15.23
N LEU A 348 -25.90 2.48 -15.19
CA LEU A 348 -26.49 1.75 -16.33
C LEU A 348 -27.88 2.30 -16.70
N GLY A 349 -28.70 2.66 -15.71
CA GLY A 349 -30.00 3.28 -15.96
C GLY A 349 -29.94 4.69 -16.60
N GLU A 350 -28.79 5.36 -16.59
CA GLU A 350 -28.55 6.60 -17.36
C GLU A 350 -28.11 6.26 -18.79
N LEU A 351 -27.26 5.24 -18.97
CA LEU A 351 -26.72 4.82 -20.27
C LEU A 351 -27.81 4.27 -21.20
N VAL A 352 -28.76 3.49 -20.68
CA VAL A 352 -29.81 2.89 -21.51
C VAL A 352 -30.74 3.97 -22.12
N LYS A 353 -30.90 5.10 -21.43
CA LYS A 353 -31.73 6.25 -21.86
C LYS A 353 -31.10 7.13 -22.94
N VAL A 354 -29.92 6.78 -23.42
CA VAL A 354 -29.24 7.52 -24.49
C VAL A 354 -29.87 7.16 -25.82
N ASP A 355 -30.14 8.16 -26.66
CA ASP A 355 -30.94 8.03 -27.89
C ASP A 355 -30.44 6.91 -28.84
N ASN A 356 -29.13 6.65 -28.89
CA ASN A 356 -28.50 5.64 -29.77
C ASN A 356 -27.93 4.43 -29.02
N TYR A 357 -28.35 4.18 -27.77
CA TYR A 357 -27.79 3.11 -26.94
C TYR A 357 -27.75 1.72 -27.61
N PRO A 358 -28.82 1.23 -28.27
CA PRO A 358 -28.83 -0.12 -28.87
C PRO A 358 -27.76 -0.35 -29.94
N GLU A 359 -27.43 0.69 -30.70
CA GLU A 359 -26.42 0.64 -31.75
C GLU A 359 -25.01 0.74 -31.15
N VAL A 360 -24.82 1.62 -30.16
CA VAL A 360 -23.52 1.76 -29.48
C VAL A 360 -23.15 0.50 -28.73
N ILE A 361 -24.07 -0.11 -27.96
CA ILE A 361 -23.75 -1.33 -27.21
C ILE A 361 -23.39 -2.50 -28.13
N LYS A 362 -24.02 -2.57 -29.31
CA LYS A 362 -23.67 -3.55 -30.35
C LYS A 362 -22.25 -3.33 -30.86
N LEU A 363 -21.89 -2.10 -31.22
CA LEU A 363 -20.54 -1.76 -31.66
C LEU A 363 -19.51 -2.05 -30.55
N VAL A 364 -19.81 -1.72 -29.29
CA VAL A 364 -18.96 -2.03 -28.12
C VAL A 364 -18.76 -3.54 -27.96
N ALA A 365 -19.78 -4.35 -28.18
CA ALA A 365 -19.67 -5.81 -28.17
C ALA A 365 -18.77 -6.33 -29.30
N GLU A 366 -19.03 -5.92 -30.55
CA GLU A 366 -18.24 -6.32 -31.72
C GLU A 366 -16.76 -5.92 -31.57
N PHE A 367 -16.50 -4.70 -31.09
CA PHE A 367 -15.16 -4.23 -30.77
C PHE A 367 -14.52 -5.07 -29.67
N THR A 368 -15.22 -5.31 -28.55
CA THR A 368 -14.69 -6.13 -27.45
C THR A 368 -14.34 -7.55 -27.91
N VAL A 369 -15.19 -8.19 -28.73
CA VAL A 369 -14.94 -9.52 -29.27
C VAL A 369 -13.67 -9.54 -30.14
N THR A 370 -13.54 -8.56 -31.03
CA THR A 370 -12.37 -8.41 -31.92
C THR A 370 -11.09 -8.15 -31.11
N SER A 371 -11.18 -7.25 -30.13
CA SER A 371 -10.13 -6.91 -29.16
C SER A 371 -9.63 -8.11 -28.37
N LEU A 372 -10.55 -8.97 -27.91
CA LEU A 372 -10.20 -10.18 -27.16
C LEU A 372 -9.50 -11.22 -28.02
N GLN A 373 -9.83 -11.32 -29.31
CA GLN A 373 -9.14 -12.20 -30.26
C GLN A 373 -7.72 -11.71 -30.58
N MET A 374 -7.50 -10.40 -30.63
CA MET A 374 -6.17 -9.78 -30.82
C MET A 374 -5.38 -9.63 -29.51
N TRP A 375 -5.31 -10.70 -28.71
CA TRP A 375 -4.73 -10.65 -27.36
C TRP A 375 -3.25 -10.23 -27.30
N GLN A 376 -2.50 -10.40 -28.39
CA GLN A 376 -1.08 -10.00 -28.50
C GLN A 376 -0.89 -8.49 -28.59
N PHE A 377 -1.91 -7.73 -29.02
CA PHE A 377 -1.76 -6.34 -29.40
C PHE A 377 -1.72 -5.38 -28.20
N ALA A 378 -2.43 -5.68 -27.11
CA ALA A 378 -2.39 -4.87 -25.88
C ALA A 378 -2.98 -5.61 -24.65
N PRO A 379 -2.18 -6.38 -23.89
CA PRO A 379 -2.67 -7.16 -22.75
C PRO A 379 -3.26 -6.30 -21.62
N ASN A 380 -2.67 -5.12 -21.37
CA ASN A 380 -3.13 -4.20 -20.32
C ASN A 380 -4.48 -3.53 -20.65
N SER A 381 -4.82 -3.40 -21.93
CA SER A 381 -6.07 -2.77 -22.36
C SER A 381 -7.30 -3.67 -22.15
N VAL A 382 -7.10 -5.00 -22.16
CA VAL A 382 -8.18 -5.99 -21.96
C VAL A 382 -8.84 -5.82 -20.60
N HIS A 383 -8.09 -5.45 -19.57
CA HIS A 383 -8.63 -5.17 -18.24
C HIS A 383 -9.74 -4.11 -18.30
N TYR A 384 -9.54 -2.99 -18.99
CA TYR A 384 -10.53 -1.92 -19.05
C TYR A 384 -11.84 -2.38 -19.70
N LEU A 385 -11.75 -3.18 -20.77
CA LEU A 385 -12.93 -3.74 -21.45
C LEU A 385 -13.66 -4.74 -20.54
N LEU A 386 -12.95 -5.66 -19.89
CA LEU A 386 -13.58 -6.60 -18.96
C LEU A 386 -14.20 -5.89 -17.74
N SER A 387 -13.53 -4.86 -17.21
CA SER A 387 -14.04 -4.03 -16.12
C SER A 387 -15.33 -3.29 -16.51
N LEU A 388 -15.43 -2.79 -17.76
CA LEU A 388 -16.66 -2.23 -18.31
C LEU A 388 -17.80 -3.25 -18.23
N TRP A 389 -17.63 -4.43 -18.85
CA TRP A 389 -18.66 -5.47 -18.90
C TRP A 389 -19.03 -5.99 -17.51
N GLN A 390 -18.05 -6.25 -16.64
CA GLN A 390 -18.28 -6.68 -15.25
C GLN A 390 -19.16 -5.67 -14.51
N ARG A 391 -18.84 -4.37 -14.58
CA ARG A 391 -19.60 -3.31 -13.90
C ARG A 391 -20.96 -3.07 -14.54
N MET A 392 -21.12 -3.31 -15.84
CA MET A 392 -22.42 -3.29 -16.52
C MET A 392 -23.31 -4.41 -16.00
N VAL A 393 -22.84 -5.66 -16.05
CA VAL A 393 -23.58 -6.85 -15.58
C VAL A 393 -23.92 -6.77 -14.09
N ALA A 394 -22.95 -6.39 -13.24
CA ALA A 394 -23.17 -6.24 -11.80
C ALA A 394 -24.28 -5.23 -11.45
N SER A 395 -24.54 -4.26 -12.35
CA SER A 395 -25.56 -3.25 -12.13
C SER A 395 -26.96 -3.63 -12.61
N VAL A 396 -27.11 -4.72 -13.39
CA VAL A 396 -28.39 -5.19 -13.95
C VAL A 396 -29.48 -5.36 -12.89
N PRO A 397 -29.25 -6.01 -11.73
CA PRO A 397 -30.29 -6.18 -10.70
C PRO A 397 -30.86 -4.87 -10.14
N TYR A 398 -30.14 -3.76 -10.30
CA TYR A 398 -30.49 -2.45 -9.76
C TYR A 398 -31.11 -1.51 -10.80
N VAL A 399 -31.20 -1.93 -12.07
CA VAL A 399 -31.78 -1.12 -13.14
C VAL A 399 -33.30 -1.09 -13.01
N LYS A 400 -33.85 0.11 -12.81
CA LYS A 400 -35.30 0.37 -12.79
C LYS A 400 -35.81 1.01 -14.09
N ALA A 401 -34.98 1.07 -15.13
CA ALA A 401 -35.35 1.67 -16.41
C ALA A 401 -36.32 0.77 -17.18
N SER A 402 -37.26 1.37 -17.93
CA SER A 402 -38.23 0.64 -18.77
C SER A 402 -37.62 0.12 -20.08
N GLU A 403 -36.49 0.68 -20.49
CA GLU A 403 -35.81 0.34 -21.75
C GLU A 403 -34.90 -0.89 -21.56
N PRO A 404 -34.75 -1.74 -22.60
CA PRO A 404 -33.96 -2.96 -22.52
C PRO A 404 -32.47 -2.66 -22.50
N HIS A 405 -31.73 -3.30 -21.59
CA HIS A 405 -30.28 -3.14 -21.49
C HIS A 405 -29.48 -3.95 -22.53
N LEU A 406 -30.09 -4.95 -23.20
CA LEU A 406 -29.46 -5.80 -24.23
C LEU A 406 -28.22 -6.61 -23.81
N LEU A 407 -27.77 -6.49 -22.55
CA LEU A 407 -26.62 -7.23 -22.01
C LEU A 407 -26.77 -8.76 -22.09
N GLU A 408 -27.98 -9.31 -21.96
CA GLU A 408 -28.25 -10.75 -22.09
C GLU A 408 -27.91 -11.29 -23.50
N THR A 409 -27.95 -10.44 -24.52
CA THR A 409 -27.61 -10.83 -25.90
C THR A 409 -26.10 -10.86 -26.12
N TYR A 410 -25.39 -9.82 -25.69
CA TYR A 410 -23.97 -9.62 -26.04
C TYR A 410 -22.98 -10.20 -25.03
N THR A 411 -23.35 -10.33 -23.75
CA THR A 411 -22.48 -10.89 -22.70
C THR A 411 -22.02 -12.33 -23.00
N PRO A 412 -22.88 -13.23 -23.52
CA PRO A 412 -22.45 -14.56 -23.97
C PRO A 412 -21.40 -14.53 -25.08
N GLU A 413 -21.49 -13.59 -26.03
CA GLU A 413 -20.54 -13.45 -27.14
C GLU A 413 -19.16 -13.01 -26.63
N VAL A 414 -19.12 -12.03 -25.73
CA VAL A 414 -17.89 -11.57 -25.07
C VAL A 414 -17.25 -12.69 -24.25
N THR A 415 -18.06 -13.43 -23.50
CA THR A 415 -17.59 -14.58 -22.69
C THR A 415 -16.99 -15.67 -23.58
N LYS A 416 -17.68 -16.00 -24.68
CA LYS A 416 -17.20 -16.98 -25.67
C LYS A 416 -15.90 -16.54 -26.33
N ALA A 417 -15.79 -15.27 -26.72
CA ALA A 417 -14.59 -14.72 -27.33
C ALA A 417 -13.39 -14.76 -26.38
N TYR A 418 -13.59 -14.40 -25.10
CA TYR A 418 -12.54 -14.48 -24.08
C TYR A 418 -12.04 -15.91 -23.92
N ILE A 419 -12.95 -16.86 -23.70
CA ILE A 419 -12.58 -18.27 -23.46
C ILE A 419 -11.84 -18.83 -24.69
N SER A 420 -12.39 -18.64 -25.89
CA SER A 420 -11.80 -19.18 -27.12
C SER A 420 -10.41 -18.60 -27.37
N SER A 421 -10.24 -17.28 -27.20
CA SER A 421 -8.94 -16.60 -27.36
C SER A 421 -7.87 -17.16 -26.42
N ARG A 422 -8.20 -17.41 -25.15
CA ARG A 422 -7.25 -17.98 -24.17
C ARG A 422 -6.89 -19.44 -24.46
N LEU A 423 -7.79 -20.22 -25.05
CA LEU A 423 -7.48 -21.60 -25.47
C LEU A 423 -6.62 -21.65 -26.74
N GLU A 424 -6.86 -20.71 -27.66
CA GLU A 424 -6.05 -20.55 -28.87
C GLU A 424 -4.64 -20.06 -28.53
N SER A 425 -4.51 -19.13 -27.57
CA SER A 425 -3.21 -18.58 -27.15
C SER A 425 -2.22 -19.64 -26.69
N VAL A 426 -2.69 -20.69 -26.00
CA VAL A 426 -1.84 -21.83 -25.56
C VAL A 426 -1.13 -22.48 -26.74
N THR A 427 -1.81 -22.61 -27.87
CA THR A 427 -1.25 -23.24 -29.07
C THR A 427 -0.10 -22.40 -29.63
N VAL A 428 -0.26 -21.08 -29.62
CA VAL A 428 0.76 -20.12 -30.08
C VAL A 428 1.94 -20.06 -29.12
N VAL A 429 1.69 -20.01 -27.81
CA VAL A 429 2.73 -19.98 -26.77
C VAL A 429 3.63 -21.21 -26.85
N VAL A 430 3.04 -22.42 -26.94
CA VAL A 430 3.81 -23.67 -26.99
C VAL A 430 4.58 -23.82 -28.31
N ARG A 431 4.02 -23.35 -29.43
CA ARG A 431 4.63 -23.53 -30.75
C ARG A 431 5.68 -22.46 -31.08
N ASP A 432 5.39 -21.19 -30.76
CA ASP A 432 6.18 -20.03 -31.17
C ASP A 432 7.02 -19.45 -30.02
N GLY A 433 6.91 -20.00 -28.80
CA GLY A 433 7.76 -19.65 -27.65
C GLY A 433 7.53 -18.24 -27.08
N VAL A 434 6.33 -17.69 -27.30
CA VAL A 434 5.91 -16.38 -26.79
C VAL A 434 5.70 -16.45 -25.27
N GLU A 435 5.81 -15.31 -24.58
CA GLU A 435 5.52 -15.20 -23.14
C GLU A 435 4.13 -15.78 -22.81
N ASP A 436 4.08 -16.68 -21.83
CA ASP A 436 2.85 -17.38 -21.45
C ASP A 436 2.02 -16.53 -20.47
N PRO A 437 0.79 -16.13 -20.82
CA PRO A 437 -0.07 -15.40 -19.90
C PRO A 437 -0.44 -16.20 -18.63
N LEU A 438 -0.22 -17.54 -18.61
CA LEU A 438 -0.39 -18.37 -17.41
C LEU A 438 0.68 -18.13 -16.33
N ASP A 439 1.81 -17.50 -16.68
CA ASP A 439 2.90 -17.22 -15.72
C ASP A 439 2.60 -15.98 -14.87
N ASP A 440 1.73 -15.05 -15.34
CA ASP A 440 1.30 -13.88 -14.59
C ASP A 440 0.04 -14.18 -13.76
N HIS A 441 0.23 -14.75 -12.56
CA HIS A 441 -0.85 -15.03 -11.62
C HIS A 441 -1.65 -13.79 -11.19
N GLY A 442 -1.05 -12.59 -11.19
CA GLY A 442 -1.72 -11.35 -10.81
C GLY A 442 -2.76 -10.95 -11.87
N MET A 443 -2.33 -10.92 -13.12
CA MET A 443 -3.20 -10.70 -14.27
C MET A 443 -4.33 -11.73 -14.34
N ILE A 444 -4.01 -13.02 -14.18
CA ILE A 444 -5.01 -14.10 -14.21
C ILE A 444 -6.08 -13.87 -13.14
N SER A 445 -5.67 -13.64 -11.88
CA SER A 445 -6.62 -13.41 -10.80
C SER A 445 -7.53 -12.21 -11.08
N GLN A 446 -6.97 -11.11 -11.60
CA GLN A 446 -7.73 -9.89 -11.89
C GLN A 446 -8.73 -10.08 -13.05
N GLN A 447 -8.29 -10.69 -14.16
CA GLN A 447 -9.18 -10.91 -15.32
C GLN A 447 -10.27 -11.93 -15.01
N LEU A 448 -9.94 -12.98 -14.26
CA LEU A 448 -10.92 -14.00 -13.87
C LEU A 448 -11.95 -13.48 -12.89
N GLU A 449 -11.57 -12.59 -11.96
CA GLU A 449 -12.53 -11.91 -11.09
C GLU A 449 -13.54 -11.10 -11.92
N GLN A 450 -13.07 -10.40 -12.96
CA GLN A 450 -13.94 -9.65 -13.87
C GLN A 450 -14.84 -10.59 -14.70
N LEU A 451 -14.27 -11.65 -15.26
CA LEU A 451 -15.00 -12.62 -16.06
C LEU A 451 -16.05 -13.37 -15.22
N SER A 452 -15.80 -13.62 -13.94
CA SER A 452 -16.72 -14.38 -13.07
C SER A 452 -18.13 -13.77 -13.04
N THR A 453 -18.24 -12.45 -12.96
CA THR A 453 -19.52 -11.74 -13.00
C THR A 453 -20.13 -11.75 -14.39
N ILE A 454 -19.31 -11.55 -15.43
CA ILE A 454 -19.75 -11.51 -16.84
C ILE A 454 -20.37 -12.85 -17.24
N GLY A 455 -19.66 -13.96 -16.98
CA GLY A 455 -20.10 -15.31 -17.35
C GLY A 455 -21.39 -15.76 -16.66
N ARG A 456 -21.76 -15.14 -15.52
CA ARG A 456 -22.96 -15.43 -14.74
C ARG A 456 -24.23 -14.70 -15.18
N CYS A 457 -24.15 -13.74 -16.11
CA CYS A 457 -25.34 -13.02 -16.62
C CYS A 457 -26.32 -13.96 -17.33
N GLU A 458 -25.80 -14.88 -18.14
CA GLU A 458 -26.54 -15.84 -18.95
C GLU A 458 -25.91 -17.23 -18.75
N TYR A 459 -26.00 -17.70 -17.50
CA TYR A 459 -25.10 -18.73 -17.01
C TYR A 459 -25.25 -20.06 -17.77
N GLU A 460 -26.46 -20.42 -18.21
CA GLU A 460 -26.74 -21.63 -18.98
C GLU A 460 -25.89 -21.73 -20.26
N LYS A 461 -25.81 -20.63 -21.03
CA LYS A 461 -25.02 -20.60 -22.28
C LYS A 461 -23.52 -20.71 -21.98
N THR A 462 -23.05 -20.05 -20.93
CA THR A 462 -21.65 -20.12 -20.48
C THR A 462 -21.29 -21.53 -20.03
N CYS A 463 -22.14 -22.18 -19.24
CA CYS A 463 -21.95 -23.56 -18.79
C CYS A 463 -21.89 -24.54 -19.96
N ALA A 464 -22.85 -24.45 -20.89
CA ALA A 464 -22.88 -25.33 -22.06
C ALA A 464 -21.59 -25.22 -22.89
N LEU A 465 -21.09 -23.99 -23.08
CA LEU A 465 -19.82 -23.75 -23.77
C LEU A 465 -18.62 -24.34 -23.01
N LEU A 466 -18.53 -24.12 -21.70
CA LEU A 466 -17.45 -24.64 -20.87
C LEU A 466 -17.43 -26.17 -20.85
N VAL A 467 -18.61 -26.80 -20.73
CA VAL A 467 -18.77 -28.25 -20.79
C VAL A 467 -18.25 -28.80 -22.12
N GLN A 468 -18.68 -28.21 -23.24
CA GLN A 468 -18.26 -28.65 -24.57
C GLN A 468 -16.74 -28.55 -24.77
N LEU A 469 -16.13 -27.42 -24.39
CA LEU A 469 -14.70 -27.18 -24.57
C LEU A 469 -13.84 -28.03 -23.63
N PHE A 470 -14.33 -28.27 -22.40
CA PHE A 470 -13.67 -29.13 -21.42
C PHE A 470 -13.69 -30.59 -21.87
N ASP A 471 -14.85 -31.11 -22.27
CA ASP A 471 -14.98 -32.51 -22.67
C ASP A 471 -14.12 -32.81 -23.92
N ASP A 472 -14.07 -31.90 -24.91
CA ASP A 472 -13.21 -32.04 -26.10
C ASP A 472 -11.70 -32.02 -25.73
N SER A 473 -11.29 -31.09 -24.86
CA SER A 473 -9.88 -30.99 -24.45
C SER A 473 -9.44 -32.16 -23.57
N ALA A 474 -10.31 -32.60 -22.65
CA ALA A 474 -10.04 -33.72 -21.74
C ALA A 474 -9.99 -35.06 -22.48
N GLN A 475 -10.89 -35.29 -23.45
CA GLN A 475 -10.86 -36.49 -24.27
C GLN A 475 -9.57 -36.58 -25.09
N ARG A 476 -9.19 -35.48 -25.79
CA ARG A 476 -7.93 -35.43 -26.55
C ARG A 476 -6.72 -35.65 -25.65
N TYR A 477 -6.71 -35.05 -24.47
CA TYR A 477 -5.65 -35.27 -23.50
C TYR A 477 -5.54 -36.74 -23.11
N GLN A 478 -6.65 -37.41 -22.79
CA GLN A 478 -6.67 -38.83 -22.44
C GLN A 478 -6.16 -39.71 -23.61
N GLU A 479 -6.56 -39.41 -24.84
CA GLU A 479 -6.12 -40.10 -26.05
C GLU A 479 -4.60 -39.95 -26.27
N LEU A 480 -4.07 -38.71 -26.20
CA LEU A 480 -2.64 -38.42 -26.38
C LEU A 480 -1.77 -39.07 -25.31
N VAL A 481 -2.26 -39.10 -24.08
CA VAL A 481 -1.58 -39.72 -22.94
C VAL A 481 -1.53 -41.25 -23.10
N SER A 482 -2.63 -41.86 -23.56
CA SER A 482 -2.69 -43.31 -23.78
C SER A 482 -1.84 -43.78 -24.97
N SER A 483 -1.64 -42.90 -25.96
CA SER A 483 -0.91 -43.20 -27.20
C SER A 483 0.59 -42.89 -27.16
N GLY A 484 1.09 -42.26 -26.09
CA GLY A 484 2.51 -41.88 -25.97
C GLY A 484 2.92 -40.79 -26.96
N ALA A 485 2.01 -39.86 -27.26
CA ALA A 485 2.17 -38.80 -28.25
C ALA A 485 3.27 -37.77 -27.89
N GLN A 486 3.59 -36.88 -28.84
CA GLN A 486 4.64 -35.87 -28.69
C GLN A 486 4.38 -34.96 -27.47
N VAL A 487 5.45 -34.68 -26.70
CA VAL A 487 5.42 -33.86 -25.47
C VAL A 487 4.77 -32.48 -25.70
N GLY A 488 4.94 -31.89 -26.89
CA GLY A 488 4.34 -30.60 -27.24
C GLY A 488 2.81 -30.63 -27.36
N GLU A 489 2.22 -31.70 -27.89
CA GLU A 489 0.76 -31.81 -28.02
C GLU A 489 0.09 -32.04 -26.67
N ILE A 490 0.76 -32.80 -25.78
CA ILE A 490 0.35 -32.98 -24.39
C ILE A 490 0.37 -31.62 -23.67
N ALA A 491 1.44 -30.85 -23.81
CA ALA A 491 1.56 -29.52 -23.20
C ALA A 491 0.46 -28.54 -23.68
N ILE A 492 0.06 -28.60 -24.96
CA ILE A 492 -1.05 -27.78 -25.48
C ILE A 492 -2.36 -28.13 -24.79
N GLN A 493 -2.69 -29.41 -24.65
CA GLN A 493 -3.93 -29.80 -23.97
C GLN A 493 -3.87 -29.48 -22.46
N GLU A 494 -2.71 -29.64 -21.82
CA GLU A 494 -2.53 -29.24 -20.41
C GLU A 494 -2.72 -27.75 -20.20
N GLY A 495 -2.19 -26.89 -21.08
CA GLY A 495 -2.42 -25.45 -21.01
C GLY A 495 -3.89 -25.06 -21.25
N ARG A 496 -4.57 -25.72 -22.19
CA ARG A 496 -6.02 -25.52 -22.43
C ARG A 496 -6.85 -25.90 -21.22
N LEU A 497 -6.59 -27.09 -20.65
CA LEU A 497 -7.26 -27.56 -19.44
C LEU A 497 -6.94 -26.65 -18.25
N THR A 498 -5.73 -26.11 -18.14
CA THR A 498 -5.35 -25.15 -17.10
C THR A 498 -6.22 -23.90 -17.15
N TRP A 499 -6.37 -23.27 -18.33
CA TRP A 499 -7.28 -22.14 -18.51
C TRP A 499 -8.72 -22.49 -18.16
N LEU A 500 -9.22 -23.64 -18.62
CA LEU A 500 -10.58 -24.08 -18.33
C LEU A 500 -10.82 -24.29 -16.83
N VAL A 501 -9.88 -24.91 -16.10
CA VAL A 501 -10.00 -25.11 -14.65
C VAL A 501 -10.02 -23.76 -13.92
N TYR A 502 -9.15 -22.82 -14.31
CA TYR A 502 -9.14 -21.47 -13.77
C TYR A 502 -10.47 -20.74 -14.02
N ILE A 503 -10.99 -20.78 -15.26
CA ILE A 503 -12.24 -20.13 -15.65
C ILE A 503 -13.43 -20.76 -14.92
N ILE A 504 -13.49 -22.10 -14.83
CA ILE A 504 -14.53 -22.81 -14.08
C ILE A 504 -14.50 -22.40 -12.60
N GLY A 505 -13.31 -22.38 -11.99
CA GLY A 505 -13.15 -21.94 -10.59
C GLY A 505 -13.62 -20.50 -10.38
N ALA A 506 -13.26 -19.60 -11.28
CA ALA A 506 -13.67 -18.20 -11.22
C ALA A 506 -15.18 -18.01 -11.38
N VAL A 507 -15.78 -18.64 -12.40
CA VAL A 507 -17.22 -18.54 -12.65
C VAL A 507 -18.00 -19.13 -11.48
N ILE A 508 -17.56 -20.24 -10.87
CA ILE A 508 -18.17 -20.76 -9.63
C ILE A 508 -18.02 -19.72 -8.49
N GLY A 509 -16.82 -19.19 -8.30
CA GLY A 509 -16.49 -18.20 -7.27
C GLY A 509 -17.29 -16.90 -7.33
N GLY A 510 -17.75 -16.47 -8.51
CA GLY A 510 -18.54 -15.23 -8.68
C GLY A 510 -19.98 -15.30 -8.15
N ARG A 511 -20.30 -16.20 -7.20
CA ARG A 511 -21.70 -16.56 -6.86
C ARG A 511 -22.22 -15.55 -5.88
N VAL A 512 -23.23 -14.80 -6.30
CA VAL A 512 -23.91 -13.86 -5.42
C VAL A 512 -25.02 -14.62 -4.69
N SER A 513 -24.89 -14.79 -3.37
CA SER A 513 -25.79 -15.63 -2.55
C SER A 513 -27.29 -15.30 -2.64
N PHE A 514 -27.64 -14.09 -3.09
CA PHE A 514 -29.04 -13.63 -3.22
C PHE A 514 -29.62 -13.83 -4.63
N ALA A 515 -28.79 -14.14 -5.64
CA ALA A 515 -29.18 -14.24 -7.05
C ALA A 515 -29.05 -15.66 -7.64
N SER A 516 -28.52 -16.62 -6.88
CA SER A 516 -28.32 -18.00 -7.34
C SER A 516 -29.62 -18.81 -7.29
N THR A 517 -29.97 -19.43 -8.42
CA THR A 517 -31.08 -20.38 -8.52
C THR A 517 -30.58 -21.81 -8.24
N ASP A 518 -31.50 -22.68 -7.85
CA ASP A 518 -31.27 -24.12 -7.72
C ASP A 518 -30.70 -24.78 -9.02
N GLU A 519 -31.03 -24.21 -10.18
CA GLU A 519 -30.54 -24.68 -11.49
C GLU A 519 -29.09 -24.29 -11.72
N HIS A 520 -28.68 -23.09 -11.30
CA HIS A 520 -27.28 -22.67 -11.34
C HIS A 520 -26.41 -23.56 -10.45
N ASP A 521 -26.92 -23.97 -9.28
CA ASP A 521 -26.24 -24.92 -8.39
C ASP A 521 -26.10 -26.31 -9.04
N ALA A 522 -27.08 -26.77 -9.83
CA ALA A 522 -26.94 -28.03 -10.55
C ALA A 522 -25.86 -27.96 -11.65
N MET A 523 -25.79 -26.85 -12.38
CA MET A 523 -24.76 -26.60 -13.40
C MET A 523 -23.36 -26.49 -12.79
N ASP A 524 -23.22 -25.81 -11.65
CA ASP A 524 -21.96 -25.79 -10.90
C ASP A 524 -21.51 -27.21 -10.55
N GLY A 525 -22.44 -28.08 -10.14
CA GLY A 525 -22.17 -29.50 -9.88
C GLY A 525 -21.60 -30.25 -11.09
N GLU A 526 -22.12 -30.01 -12.29
CA GLU A 526 -21.64 -30.65 -13.53
C GLU A 526 -20.22 -30.21 -13.93
N LEU A 527 -19.87 -28.93 -13.70
CA LEU A 527 -18.53 -28.41 -13.93
C LEU A 527 -17.53 -28.95 -12.90
N VAL A 528 -17.93 -29.00 -11.61
CA VAL A 528 -17.09 -29.54 -10.53
C VAL A 528 -16.76 -31.01 -10.77
N CYS A 529 -17.74 -31.81 -11.22
CA CYS A 529 -17.52 -33.22 -11.52
C CYS A 529 -16.37 -33.42 -12.52
N ARG A 530 -16.34 -32.62 -13.59
CA ARG A 530 -15.33 -32.68 -14.65
C ARG A 530 -13.94 -32.31 -14.15
N VAL A 531 -13.82 -31.25 -13.35
CA VAL A 531 -12.54 -30.83 -12.76
C VAL A 531 -12.00 -31.92 -11.81
N LEU A 532 -12.87 -32.54 -11.01
CA LEU A 532 -12.47 -33.63 -10.10
C LEU A 532 -12.08 -34.91 -10.84
N GLN A 533 -12.76 -35.26 -11.95
CA GLN A 533 -12.38 -36.38 -12.80
C GLN A 533 -11.01 -36.13 -13.46
N LEU A 534 -10.77 -34.92 -13.96
CA LEU A 534 -9.47 -34.53 -14.50
C LEU A 534 -8.37 -34.63 -13.44
N MET A 535 -8.64 -34.17 -12.22
CA MET A 535 -7.70 -34.27 -11.10
C MET A 535 -7.28 -35.71 -10.82
N ASN A 536 -8.23 -36.66 -10.79
CA ASN A 536 -7.90 -38.07 -10.61
C ASN A 536 -7.00 -38.62 -11.74
N LEU A 537 -7.24 -38.16 -12.98
CA LEU A 537 -6.46 -38.55 -14.16
C LEU A 537 -5.05 -37.92 -14.16
N THR A 538 -4.87 -36.71 -13.64
CA THR A 538 -3.55 -36.08 -13.49
C THR A 538 -2.79 -36.68 -12.32
N ASP A 539 -3.45 -36.90 -11.19
CA ASP A 539 -2.83 -37.39 -9.95
C ASP A 539 -2.26 -38.80 -10.12
N SER A 540 -2.95 -39.66 -10.87
CA SER A 540 -2.47 -41.01 -11.21
C SER A 540 -1.14 -41.02 -11.96
N ARG A 541 -0.75 -39.91 -12.60
CA ARG A 541 0.46 -39.80 -13.44
C ARG A 541 1.56 -38.93 -12.86
N LEU A 542 1.37 -38.33 -11.69
CA LEU A 542 2.39 -37.48 -11.05
C LEU A 542 3.75 -38.18 -10.85
N ALA A 543 3.77 -39.52 -10.76
CA ALA A 543 5.00 -40.30 -10.69
C ALA A 543 5.79 -40.35 -12.02
N GLN A 544 5.13 -40.12 -13.16
CA GLN A 544 5.70 -40.18 -14.52
C GLN A 544 5.96 -38.78 -15.11
N GLY A 545 5.35 -37.75 -14.53
CA GLY A 545 5.48 -36.34 -14.94
C GLY A 545 4.19 -35.58 -14.63
N GLY A 546 4.32 -34.34 -14.15
CA GLY A 546 3.18 -33.49 -13.79
C GLY A 546 3.29 -32.11 -14.41
N CYS A 547 2.16 -31.40 -14.49
CA CYS A 547 2.08 -30.03 -14.98
C CYS A 547 1.83 -29.08 -13.81
N GLU A 548 2.85 -28.31 -13.41
CA GLU A 548 2.75 -27.39 -12.28
C GLU A 548 1.62 -26.37 -12.44
N LYS A 549 1.41 -25.87 -13.68
CA LYS A 549 0.38 -24.88 -14.01
C LYS A 549 -1.03 -25.43 -13.78
N LEU A 550 -1.27 -26.67 -14.19
CA LEU A 550 -2.56 -27.33 -14.01
C LEU A 550 -2.86 -27.59 -12.54
N ASP A 551 -1.85 -27.99 -11.76
CA ASP A 551 -1.97 -28.17 -10.32
C ASP A 551 -2.29 -26.87 -9.58
N LEU A 552 -1.65 -25.76 -9.96
CA LEU A 552 -1.97 -24.43 -9.43
C LEU A 552 -3.39 -24.00 -9.78
N ALA A 553 -3.89 -24.34 -10.97
CA ALA A 553 -5.28 -24.09 -11.35
C ALA A 553 -6.27 -24.89 -10.49
N ILE A 554 -5.98 -26.18 -10.24
CA ILE A 554 -6.80 -27.03 -9.36
C ILE A 554 -6.84 -26.48 -7.92
N LEU A 555 -5.71 -25.99 -7.40
CA LEU A 555 -5.67 -25.35 -6.08
C LEU A 555 -6.49 -24.05 -6.04
N SER A 556 -6.42 -23.23 -7.09
CA SER A 556 -7.24 -22.02 -7.21
C SER A 556 -8.73 -22.36 -7.29
N PHE A 557 -9.09 -23.41 -8.05
CA PHE A 557 -10.44 -23.94 -8.10
C PHE A 557 -10.95 -24.38 -6.72
N PHE A 558 -10.14 -25.09 -5.94
CA PHE A 558 -10.52 -25.47 -4.58
C PHE A 558 -10.70 -24.29 -3.64
N GLU A 559 -9.89 -23.23 -3.79
CA GLU A 559 -10.08 -22.00 -3.03
C GLU A 559 -11.45 -21.36 -3.33
N GLN A 560 -11.82 -21.26 -4.60
CA GLN A 560 -13.11 -20.69 -5.02
C GLN A 560 -14.29 -21.58 -4.63
N PHE A 561 -14.19 -22.89 -4.85
CA PHE A 561 -15.23 -23.85 -4.45
C PHE A 561 -15.44 -23.83 -2.93
N ARG A 562 -14.35 -23.76 -2.14
CA ARG A 562 -14.43 -23.64 -0.68
C ARG A 562 -15.21 -22.40 -0.27
N LYS A 563 -14.85 -21.22 -0.79
CA LYS A 563 -15.50 -19.94 -0.45
C LYS A 563 -17.02 -19.98 -0.63
N ILE A 564 -17.51 -20.74 -1.60
CA ILE A 564 -18.93 -20.79 -1.96
C ILE A 564 -19.68 -21.97 -1.32
N TYR A 565 -19.11 -23.18 -1.34
CA TYR A 565 -19.82 -24.42 -1.03
C TYR A 565 -19.30 -25.17 0.21
N VAL A 566 -18.19 -24.72 0.83
CA VAL A 566 -17.61 -25.36 2.03
C VAL A 566 -17.31 -24.34 3.13
N GLY A 567 -18.08 -24.36 4.21
CA GLY A 567 -17.81 -23.53 5.39
C GLY A 567 -19.03 -23.21 6.25
N ASP A 568 -18.80 -22.48 7.33
CA ASP A 568 -19.80 -22.20 8.37
C ASP A 568 -21.02 -21.39 7.87
N GLN A 569 -20.88 -20.65 6.75
CA GLN A 569 -21.90 -19.75 6.19
C GLN A 569 -22.69 -20.36 5.01
N VAL A 570 -22.44 -21.63 4.67
CA VAL A 570 -23.05 -22.27 3.48
C VAL A 570 -24.42 -22.85 3.83
N GLN A 571 -25.44 -22.51 3.04
CA GLN A 571 -26.78 -23.10 3.17
C GLN A 571 -26.72 -24.60 2.85
N ARG A 572 -27.15 -25.43 3.79
CA ARG A 572 -26.96 -26.91 3.81
C ARG A 572 -27.65 -27.70 2.70
N THR A 573 -28.37 -27.08 1.77
CA THR A 573 -29.20 -27.75 0.77
C THR A 573 -28.98 -27.19 -0.64
N SER A 574 -27.76 -27.29 -1.16
CA SER A 574 -27.49 -26.98 -2.58
C SER A 574 -27.66 -28.24 -3.44
N LYS A 575 -28.26 -28.10 -4.64
CA LYS A 575 -28.36 -29.20 -5.62
C LYS A 575 -27.02 -29.64 -6.19
N VAL A 576 -25.93 -28.89 -5.94
CA VAL A 576 -24.55 -29.27 -6.27
C VAL A 576 -24.22 -30.66 -5.72
N TYR A 577 -24.49 -30.91 -4.44
CA TYR A 577 -24.17 -32.19 -3.80
C TYR A 577 -24.97 -33.35 -4.38
N ARG A 578 -26.17 -33.10 -4.91
CA ARG A 578 -26.95 -34.13 -5.60
C ARG A 578 -26.25 -34.59 -6.88
N ARG A 579 -25.75 -33.65 -7.70
CA ARG A 579 -24.98 -33.99 -8.91
C ARG A 579 -23.66 -34.68 -8.58
N LEU A 580 -22.95 -34.19 -7.56
CA LEU A 580 -21.71 -34.82 -7.08
C LEU A 580 -21.94 -36.26 -6.58
N SER A 581 -23.07 -36.49 -5.91
CA SER A 581 -23.52 -37.83 -5.50
C SER A 581 -23.79 -38.74 -6.70
N GLU A 582 -24.54 -38.25 -7.70
CA GLU A 582 -24.91 -39.02 -8.90
C GLU A 582 -23.69 -39.44 -9.74
N VAL A 583 -22.68 -38.57 -9.89
CA VAL A 583 -21.53 -38.80 -10.80
C VAL A 583 -20.29 -39.35 -10.08
N LEU A 584 -19.98 -38.84 -8.89
CA LEU A 584 -18.75 -39.17 -8.15
C LEU A 584 -19.00 -39.93 -6.85
N GLY A 585 -20.26 -40.13 -6.45
CA GLY A 585 -20.61 -40.74 -5.17
C GLY A 585 -20.34 -39.84 -3.95
N LEU A 586 -20.09 -38.54 -4.16
CA LEU A 586 -19.80 -37.58 -3.09
C LEU A 586 -21.12 -37.01 -2.53
N ASN A 587 -21.60 -37.61 -1.45
CA ASN A 587 -22.93 -37.34 -0.91
C ASN A 587 -22.99 -36.15 0.05
N ASP A 588 -21.87 -35.80 0.68
CA ASP A 588 -21.82 -34.77 1.72
C ASP A 588 -20.53 -33.94 1.67
N GLU A 589 -20.53 -32.87 2.46
CA GLU A 589 -19.37 -31.98 2.63
C GLU A 589 -18.15 -32.74 3.17
N THR A 590 -18.34 -33.77 3.99
CA THR A 590 -17.23 -34.54 4.59
C THR A 590 -16.46 -35.34 3.53
N MET A 591 -17.16 -35.94 2.57
CA MET A 591 -16.52 -36.61 1.43
C MET A 591 -15.77 -35.62 0.55
N VAL A 592 -16.30 -34.42 0.33
CA VAL A 592 -15.58 -33.37 -0.42
C VAL A 592 -14.33 -32.90 0.34
N LEU A 593 -14.41 -32.72 1.66
CA LEU A 593 -13.25 -32.42 2.49
C LEU A 593 -12.18 -33.54 2.41
N SER A 594 -12.60 -34.80 2.27
CA SER A 594 -11.68 -35.92 2.02
C SER A 594 -10.92 -35.78 0.70
N VAL A 595 -11.60 -35.35 -0.37
CA VAL A 595 -10.97 -35.05 -1.66
C VAL A 595 -9.93 -33.92 -1.53
N PHE A 596 -10.26 -32.84 -0.80
CA PHE A 596 -9.35 -31.72 -0.57
C PHE A 596 -8.08 -32.17 0.16
N ILE A 597 -8.23 -32.93 1.25
CA ILE A 597 -7.09 -33.46 2.01
C ILE A 597 -6.29 -34.46 1.19
N GLY A 598 -6.96 -35.32 0.42
CA GLY A 598 -6.31 -36.24 -0.52
C GLY A 598 -5.38 -35.50 -1.48
N LYS A 599 -5.87 -34.44 -2.12
CA LYS A 599 -5.04 -33.60 -3.01
C LYS A 599 -3.90 -32.91 -2.27
N ILE A 600 -4.16 -32.36 -1.08
CA ILE A 600 -3.12 -31.73 -0.25
C ILE A 600 -1.98 -32.72 0.03
N ILE A 601 -2.31 -33.94 0.45
CA ILE A 601 -1.31 -34.99 0.72
C ILE A 601 -0.54 -35.35 -0.56
N THR A 602 -1.24 -35.54 -1.68
CA THR A 602 -0.62 -35.83 -2.98
C THR A 602 0.37 -34.74 -3.36
N ASN A 603 -0.01 -33.46 -3.27
CA ASN A 603 0.86 -32.34 -3.61
C ASN A 603 2.09 -32.28 -2.69
N LEU A 604 1.91 -32.45 -1.37
CA LEU A 604 3.02 -32.42 -0.42
C LEU A 604 3.98 -33.61 -0.58
N LYS A 605 3.53 -34.74 -1.16
CA LYS A 605 4.35 -35.93 -1.45
C LYS A 605 5.14 -35.80 -2.75
N PHE A 606 4.49 -35.36 -3.84
CA PHE A 606 5.10 -35.37 -5.18
C PHE A 606 5.74 -34.02 -5.57
N TRP A 607 5.17 -32.90 -5.14
CA TRP A 607 5.64 -31.54 -5.50
C TRP A 607 6.63 -30.93 -4.51
N GLY A 608 7.39 -31.76 -3.79
CA GLY A 608 8.34 -31.31 -2.75
C GLY A 608 9.44 -30.33 -3.20
N ARG A 609 9.58 -30.09 -4.51
CA ARG A 609 10.56 -29.17 -5.12
C ARG A 609 9.97 -27.83 -5.59
N SER A 610 8.64 -27.72 -5.75
CA SER A 610 7.99 -26.50 -6.24
C SER A 610 7.44 -25.69 -5.07
N ASP A 611 8.12 -24.60 -4.70
CA ASP A 611 7.72 -23.74 -3.57
C ASP A 611 6.35 -23.09 -3.78
N GLN A 612 6.01 -22.75 -5.02
CA GLN A 612 4.71 -22.14 -5.35
C GLN A 612 3.54 -23.09 -5.03
N ILE A 613 3.64 -24.35 -5.46
CA ILE A 613 2.61 -25.37 -5.20
C ILE A 613 2.53 -25.66 -3.70
N ILE A 614 3.67 -25.82 -3.02
CA ILE A 614 3.70 -26.07 -1.57
C ILE A 614 3.05 -24.91 -0.81
N SER A 615 3.46 -23.68 -1.11
CA SER A 615 2.93 -22.48 -0.45
C SER A 615 1.41 -22.36 -0.61
N LYS A 616 0.89 -22.53 -1.83
CA LYS A 616 -0.56 -22.50 -2.11
C LYS A 616 -1.31 -23.68 -1.48
N THR A 617 -0.74 -24.89 -1.53
CA THR A 617 -1.31 -26.09 -0.91
C THR A 617 -1.43 -25.93 0.61
N LEU A 618 -0.39 -25.39 1.25
CA LEU A 618 -0.38 -25.14 2.69
C LEU A 618 -1.28 -23.96 3.08
N GLN A 619 -1.43 -22.96 2.21
CA GLN A 619 -2.42 -21.90 2.41
C GLN A 619 -3.85 -22.50 2.42
N LEU A 620 -4.18 -23.38 1.49
CA LEU A 620 -5.47 -24.09 1.46
C LEU A 620 -5.68 -24.92 2.74
N LEU A 621 -4.68 -25.68 3.18
CA LEU A 621 -4.74 -26.43 4.44
C LEU A 621 -4.93 -25.51 5.66
N ASN A 622 -4.20 -24.40 5.70
CA ASN A 622 -4.31 -23.41 6.76
C ASN A 622 -5.71 -22.78 6.80
N ASP A 623 -6.27 -22.41 5.65
CA ASP A 623 -7.61 -21.86 5.55
C ASP A 623 -8.70 -22.84 6.00
N LEU A 624 -8.57 -24.13 5.64
CA LEU A 624 -9.44 -25.20 6.11
C LEU A 624 -9.32 -25.41 7.63
N SER A 625 -8.13 -25.19 8.20
CA SER A 625 -7.86 -25.36 9.64
C SER A 625 -8.42 -24.25 10.54
N VAL A 626 -8.93 -23.15 9.97
CA VAL A 626 -9.47 -22.01 10.74
C VAL A 626 -10.97 -22.14 11.01
N GLY A 627 -11.75 -22.76 10.11
CA GLY A 627 -13.21 -22.86 10.22
C GLY A 627 -13.67 -23.86 11.28
N TYR A 628 -14.57 -23.46 12.18
CA TYR A 628 -14.93 -24.31 13.33
C TYR A 628 -15.63 -25.61 12.94
N SER A 629 -16.61 -25.56 12.02
CA SER A 629 -17.29 -26.78 11.57
C SER A 629 -16.41 -27.66 10.68
N SER A 630 -15.61 -27.06 9.81
CA SER A 630 -14.73 -27.76 8.89
C SER A 630 -13.67 -28.56 9.65
N VAL A 631 -13.01 -27.96 10.65
CA VAL A 631 -11.96 -28.65 11.42
C VAL A 631 -12.52 -29.88 12.16
N ARG A 632 -13.71 -29.78 12.77
CA ARG A 632 -14.35 -30.93 13.45
C ARG A 632 -14.70 -32.08 12.52
N LYS A 633 -14.98 -31.81 11.24
CA LYS A 633 -15.20 -32.83 10.22
C LYS A 633 -13.88 -33.39 9.71
N LEU A 634 -12.88 -32.52 9.50
CA LEU A 634 -11.56 -32.86 9.00
C LEU A 634 -10.84 -33.85 9.90
N VAL A 635 -10.86 -33.63 11.22
CA VAL A 635 -10.14 -34.48 12.18
C VAL A 635 -10.67 -35.92 12.19
N LYS A 636 -11.93 -36.14 11.79
CA LYS A 636 -12.52 -37.49 11.67
C LYS A 636 -12.04 -38.26 10.44
N LEU A 637 -11.34 -37.62 9.51
CA LEU A 637 -10.85 -38.26 8.29
C LEU A 637 -9.54 -39.01 8.57
N ASP A 638 -9.46 -40.27 8.12
CA ASP A 638 -8.26 -41.10 8.24
C ASP A 638 -7.02 -40.43 7.61
N ALA A 639 -7.21 -39.70 6.52
CA ALA A 639 -6.15 -38.96 5.84
C ALA A 639 -5.56 -37.84 6.72
N VAL A 640 -6.38 -37.15 7.51
CA VAL A 640 -5.91 -36.12 8.46
C VAL A 640 -5.21 -36.77 9.64
N GLN A 641 -5.75 -37.88 10.17
CA GLN A 641 -5.09 -38.66 11.22
C GLN A 641 -3.72 -39.18 10.75
N PHE A 642 -3.61 -39.61 9.50
CA PHE A 642 -2.33 -39.97 8.88
C PHE A 642 -1.34 -38.78 8.89
N MET A 643 -1.78 -37.57 8.52
CA MET A 643 -0.91 -36.39 8.54
C MET A 643 -0.45 -36.01 9.96
N ILE A 644 -1.35 -36.08 10.95
CA ILE A 644 -1.03 -35.79 12.35
C ILE A 644 0.00 -36.80 12.88
N ASN A 645 -0.14 -38.08 12.55
CA ASN A 645 0.75 -39.14 13.05
C ASN A 645 2.06 -39.26 12.25
N ASN A 646 2.12 -38.79 11.00
CA ASN A 646 3.25 -39.01 10.08
C ASN A 646 3.77 -37.71 9.44
N HIS A 647 4.11 -36.71 10.25
CA HIS A 647 4.55 -35.38 9.80
C HIS A 647 6.08 -35.23 9.65
N THR A 648 6.77 -36.30 9.20
CA THR A 648 8.24 -36.32 9.01
C THR A 648 8.65 -36.20 7.54
N ARG A 649 9.96 -35.99 7.29
CA ARG A 649 10.54 -35.95 5.93
C ARG A 649 10.33 -37.23 5.12
N ASP A 650 10.12 -38.36 5.79
CA ASP A 650 9.93 -39.66 5.13
C ASP A 650 8.59 -39.73 4.41
N HIS A 651 7.62 -38.95 4.90
CA HIS A 651 6.28 -38.85 4.33
C HIS A 651 6.08 -37.56 3.53
N PHE A 652 6.78 -36.49 3.88
CA PHE A 652 6.68 -35.18 3.24
C PHE A 652 8.06 -34.63 2.86
N PRO A 653 8.50 -34.82 1.60
CA PRO A 653 9.84 -34.48 1.15
C PRO A 653 10.24 -33.01 1.34
N PHE A 654 9.28 -32.08 1.32
CA PHE A 654 9.54 -30.64 1.53
C PHE A 654 10.05 -30.30 2.95
N LEU A 655 9.90 -31.22 3.91
CA LEU A 655 10.45 -31.09 5.27
C LEU A 655 11.95 -31.48 5.34
N GLY A 656 12.52 -32.03 4.25
CA GLY A 656 13.91 -32.43 4.17
C GLY A 656 14.93 -31.27 4.04
N ILE A 657 16.20 -31.58 4.31
CA ILE A 657 17.34 -30.63 4.28
C ILE A 657 18.04 -30.62 2.90
N ASN A 658 17.73 -31.62 2.07
CA ASN A 658 18.53 -32.03 0.90
C ASN A 658 18.01 -31.52 -0.46
N SER A 659 17.22 -30.45 -0.51
CA SER A 659 17.14 -29.69 -1.77
C SER A 659 18.43 -28.89 -1.92
N GLY A 660 19.43 -29.52 -2.54
CA GLY A 660 20.68 -28.86 -2.92
C GLY A 660 20.37 -27.57 -3.66
N ASN A 661 20.95 -26.46 -3.18
CA ASN A 661 20.77 -25.08 -3.63
C ASN A 661 19.44 -24.35 -3.33
N SER A 662 18.50 -24.93 -2.60
CA SER A 662 17.31 -24.18 -2.17
C SER A 662 17.66 -23.10 -1.13
N PRO A 663 17.26 -21.82 -1.34
CA PRO A 663 17.52 -20.75 -0.38
C PRO A 663 16.85 -21.03 0.97
N MET A 664 17.46 -20.61 2.08
CA MET A 664 16.89 -20.77 3.44
C MET A 664 15.51 -20.08 3.64
N ALA A 665 14.99 -19.40 2.61
CA ALA A 665 13.64 -18.84 2.56
C ALA A 665 12.55 -19.93 2.45
N ASP A 666 12.85 -21.07 1.84
CA ASP A 666 11.90 -22.17 1.52
C ASP A 666 11.33 -22.84 2.79
N MET A 667 12.02 -22.68 3.93
CA MET A 667 11.59 -23.23 5.23
C MET A 667 10.41 -22.47 5.87
N ARG A 668 9.92 -21.37 5.28
CA ARG A 668 8.76 -20.63 5.82
C ARG A 668 7.48 -21.45 5.78
N CYS A 669 7.30 -22.26 4.74
CA CYS A 669 6.17 -23.15 4.53
C CYS A 669 5.95 -24.10 5.72
N ARG A 670 7.03 -24.51 6.40
CA ARG A 670 6.99 -25.36 7.59
C ARG A 670 6.17 -24.77 8.74
N THR A 671 6.31 -23.46 9.02
CA THR A 671 5.52 -22.81 10.07
C THR A 671 4.02 -22.89 9.76
N THR A 672 3.61 -22.69 8.51
CA THR A 672 2.20 -22.79 8.10
C THR A 672 1.68 -24.22 8.24
N PHE A 673 2.47 -25.21 7.81
CA PHE A 673 2.14 -26.63 7.94
C PHE A 673 1.88 -27.04 9.40
N TYR A 674 2.84 -26.77 10.30
CA TYR A 674 2.68 -27.10 11.72
C TYR A 674 1.63 -26.24 12.44
N THR A 675 1.35 -25.03 11.96
CA THR A 675 0.21 -24.24 12.46
C THR A 675 -1.11 -24.94 12.15
N ALA A 676 -1.29 -25.41 10.91
CA ALA A 676 -2.51 -26.09 10.51
C ALA A 676 -2.68 -27.45 11.21
N LEU A 677 -1.61 -28.25 11.29
CA LEU A 677 -1.62 -29.52 12.03
C LEU A 677 -1.90 -29.31 13.52
N GLY A 678 -1.26 -28.31 14.15
CA GLY A 678 -1.50 -27.98 15.54
C GLY A 678 -2.97 -27.63 15.80
N ARG A 679 -3.63 -26.87 14.90
CA ARG A 679 -5.07 -26.56 15.02
C ARG A 679 -5.96 -27.79 14.86
N LEU A 680 -5.63 -28.69 13.94
CA LEU A 680 -6.37 -29.94 13.72
C LEU A 680 -6.26 -30.85 14.95
N MET A 681 -5.05 -31.05 15.46
CA MET A 681 -4.79 -31.83 16.67
C MET A 681 -5.53 -31.27 17.89
N MET A 682 -5.53 -29.94 18.06
CA MET A 682 -6.16 -29.24 19.18
C MET A 682 -7.65 -29.52 19.36
N VAL A 683 -8.37 -29.99 18.33
CA VAL A 683 -9.81 -30.28 18.44
C VAL A 683 -10.10 -31.47 19.32
N ASP A 684 -9.27 -32.52 19.24
CA ASP A 684 -9.45 -33.79 19.98
C ASP A 684 -8.39 -33.99 21.08
N LEU A 685 -7.50 -33.00 21.28
CA LEU A 685 -6.42 -33.09 22.26
C LEU A 685 -6.94 -33.06 23.70
N GLY A 686 -7.78 -32.08 24.07
CA GLY A 686 -8.31 -31.95 25.43
C GLY A 686 -7.19 -31.95 26.49
N GLU A 687 -7.22 -32.93 27.40
CA GLU A 687 -6.23 -33.19 28.46
C GLU A 687 -5.42 -34.48 28.19
N ASP A 688 -5.42 -34.99 26.95
CA ASP A 688 -4.77 -36.24 26.56
C ASP A 688 -3.26 -36.06 26.34
N GLU A 689 -2.48 -36.28 27.41
CA GLU A 689 -1.01 -36.17 27.40
C GLU A 689 -0.35 -37.20 26.46
N ASP A 690 -0.87 -38.42 26.37
CA ASP A 690 -0.31 -39.47 25.52
C ASP A 690 -0.35 -39.07 24.03
N LYS A 691 -1.48 -38.49 23.57
CA LYS A 691 -1.58 -37.95 22.20
C LYS A 691 -0.63 -36.78 21.97
N PHE A 692 -0.42 -35.93 22.98
CA PHE A 692 0.56 -34.86 22.90
C PHE A 692 1.98 -35.41 22.72
N GLU A 693 2.38 -36.37 23.55
CA GLU A 693 3.71 -36.99 23.47
C GLU A 693 3.95 -37.69 22.13
N GLN A 694 2.97 -38.45 21.63
CA GLN A 694 3.06 -39.11 20.33
C GLN A 694 3.28 -38.13 19.18
N PHE A 695 2.56 -37.00 19.19
CA PHE A 695 2.74 -35.94 18.19
C PHE A 695 4.10 -35.25 18.31
N MET A 696 4.60 -35.04 19.53
CA MET A 696 5.87 -34.33 19.76
C MET A 696 7.11 -35.21 19.56
N LEU A 697 6.99 -36.54 19.53
CA LEU A 697 8.10 -37.49 19.46
C LEU A 697 9.10 -37.21 18.31
N PRO A 698 8.69 -36.90 17.05
CA PRO A 698 9.62 -36.54 15.99
C PRO A 698 10.36 -35.22 16.25
N LEU A 699 9.70 -34.26 16.90
CA LEU A 699 10.29 -32.96 17.26
C LEU A 699 11.26 -33.11 18.44
N THR A 700 10.98 -34.00 19.40
CA THR A 700 11.89 -34.40 20.48
C THR A 700 13.18 -34.96 19.91
N ALA A 701 13.09 -35.94 19.00
CA ALA A 701 14.26 -36.53 18.36
C ALA A 701 15.09 -35.49 17.58
N ALA A 702 14.44 -34.52 16.93
CA ALA A 702 15.11 -33.42 16.26
C ALA A 702 15.83 -32.47 17.24
N PHE A 703 15.21 -32.14 18.38
CA PHE A 703 15.82 -31.36 19.45
C PHE A 703 17.04 -32.04 20.05
N ASP A 704 16.94 -33.33 20.36
CA ASP A 704 18.03 -34.12 20.93
C ASP A 704 19.22 -34.19 19.96
N ASN A 705 18.95 -34.37 18.67
CA ASN A 705 19.97 -34.34 17.63
C ASN A 705 20.65 -32.96 17.54
N VAL A 706 19.88 -31.86 17.54
CA VAL A 706 20.45 -30.51 17.54
C VAL A 706 21.27 -30.24 18.81
N GLY A 707 20.79 -30.70 19.97
CA GLY A 707 21.50 -30.57 21.25
C GLY A 707 22.85 -31.29 21.26
N THR A 708 22.90 -32.53 20.74
CA THR A 708 24.14 -33.32 20.61
C THR A 708 25.10 -32.77 19.57
N LEU A 709 24.60 -32.15 18.49
CA LEU A 709 25.45 -31.45 17.51
C LEU A 709 26.02 -30.14 18.06
N LEU A 710 25.26 -29.42 18.87
CA LEU A 710 25.67 -28.15 19.48
C LEU A 710 26.68 -28.30 20.63
N SER A 711 26.69 -29.45 21.31
CA SER A 711 27.72 -29.76 22.32
C SER A 711 29.09 -30.01 21.69
N ASN A 712 29.13 -30.39 20.40
CA ASN A 712 30.35 -30.63 19.64
C ASN A 712 30.77 -29.39 18.83
N ALA A 713 31.87 -28.73 19.22
CA ALA A 713 32.29 -27.44 18.64
C ALA A 713 32.57 -27.44 17.12
N ILE A 714 32.91 -28.60 16.53
CA ILE A 714 33.17 -28.76 15.09
C ILE A 714 31.84 -28.94 14.33
N SER A 715 30.96 -29.82 14.83
CA SER A 715 29.64 -30.08 14.24
C SER A 715 28.68 -28.90 14.38
N ALA A 716 28.85 -28.08 15.42
CA ALA A 716 28.09 -26.85 15.65
C ALA A 716 28.34 -25.76 14.59
N LYS A 717 29.36 -25.87 13.73
CA LYS A 717 29.63 -24.88 12.67
C LYS A 717 29.17 -25.33 11.27
N THR A 718 28.60 -26.54 11.16
CA THR A 718 28.12 -27.04 9.86
C THR A 718 26.83 -26.35 9.44
N GLU A 719 26.68 -26.09 8.14
CA GLU A 719 25.45 -25.55 7.56
C GLU A 719 24.25 -26.49 7.75
N GLU A 720 24.49 -27.79 7.92
CA GLU A 720 23.48 -28.79 8.24
C GLU A 720 22.85 -28.55 9.62
N THR A 721 23.68 -28.32 10.66
CA THR A 721 23.19 -28.00 12.02
C THR A 721 22.38 -26.71 12.02
N LYS A 722 22.80 -25.69 11.28
CA LYS A 722 22.03 -24.44 11.13
C LYS A 722 20.65 -24.70 10.51
N ARG A 723 20.60 -25.47 9.42
CA ARG A 723 19.34 -25.81 8.72
C ARG A 723 18.41 -26.63 9.61
N LEU A 724 18.93 -27.59 10.37
CA LEU A 724 18.17 -28.38 11.36
C LEU A 724 17.51 -27.47 12.40
N LEU A 725 18.29 -26.57 13.00
CA LEU A 725 17.78 -25.64 14.00
C LEU A 725 16.75 -24.66 13.42
N ILE A 726 17.00 -24.13 12.21
CA ILE A 726 16.05 -23.23 11.54
C ILE A 726 14.73 -23.96 11.30
N GLY A 727 14.77 -25.18 10.76
CA GLY A 727 13.58 -26.01 10.56
C GLY A 727 12.83 -26.25 11.86
N LEU A 728 13.52 -26.72 12.90
CA LEU A 728 12.95 -26.98 14.22
C LEU A 728 12.30 -25.72 14.84
N ALA A 729 12.99 -24.58 14.81
CA ALA A 729 12.44 -23.32 15.33
C ALA A 729 11.19 -22.87 14.56
N ARG A 730 11.09 -23.17 13.26
CA ARG A 730 9.92 -22.86 12.42
C ARG A 730 8.75 -23.79 12.69
N ASP A 731 9.03 -25.08 12.90
CA ASP A 731 8.03 -26.11 13.21
C ASP A 731 7.37 -25.80 14.55
N LEU A 732 8.18 -25.64 15.60
CA LEU A 732 7.72 -25.32 16.95
C LEU A 732 6.96 -24.02 17.02
N ARG A 733 7.41 -22.99 16.28
CA ARG A 733 6.69 -21.73 16.21
C ARG A 733 5.27 -21.92 15.65
N GLY A 734 5.09 -22.81 14.68
CA GLY A 734 3.78 -23.16 14.15
C GLY A 734 2.90 -23.86 15.19
N VAL A 735 3.43 -24.87 15.87
CA VAL A 735 2.72 -25.61 16.93
C VAL A 735 2.31 -24.67 18.07
N ILE A 736 3.25 -23.88 18.60
CA ILE A 736 2.98 -22.92 19.67
C ILE A 736 1.96 -21.88 19.21
N PHE A 737 1.99 -21.42 17.96
CA PHE A 737 0.98 -20.49 17.45
C PHE A 737 -0.43 -21.10 17.47
N ALA A 738 -0.56 -22.39 17.18
CA ALA A 738 -1.84 -23.09 17.17
C ALA A 738 -2.41 -23.35 18.59
N PHE A 739 -1.52 -23.54 19.57
CA PHE A 739 -1.88 -23.84 20.97
C PHE A 739 -2.39 -22.59 21.69
N ASN A 740 -3.68 -22.34 21.54
CA ASN A 740 -4.36 -21.15 22.06
C ASN A 740 -5.14 -21.41 23.36
N THR A 741 -5.13 -22.63 23.89
CA THR A 741 -5.76 -22.94 25.18
C THR A 741 -4.72 -23.03 26.29
N ARG A 742 -5.16 -22.82 27.53
CA ARG A 742 -4.32 -22.96 28.73
C ARG A 742 -3.70 -24.35 28.83
N THR A 743 -4.50 -25.41 28.73
CA THR A 743 -4.06 -26.81 28.87
C THR A 743 -2.96 -27.17 27.86
N SER A 744 -3.22 -26.94 26.57
CA SER A 744 -2.25 -27.22 25.51
C SER A 744 -0.96 -26.42 25.65
N TYR A 745 -1.06 -25.18 26.13
CA TYR A 745 0.13 -24.35 26.35
C TYR A 745 0.98 -24.87 27.52
N ILE A 746 0.35 -25.30 28.61
CA ILE A 746 1.05 -25.86 29.77
C ILE A 746 1.82 -27.13 29.37
N MET A 747 1.17 -28.08 28.69
CA MET A 747 1.84 -29.27 28.15
C MET A 747 3.06 -28.91 27.29
N MET A 748 2.92 -27.92 26.41
CA MET A 748 4.02 -27.44 25.57
C MET A 748 5.14 -26.77 26.37
N PHE A 749 4.80 -25.98 27.39
CA PHE A 749 5.77 -25.29 28.23
C PHE A 749 6.56 -26.29 29.07
N ASP A 750 5.89 -27.27 29.67
CA ASP A 750 6.52 -28.32 30.48
C ASP A 750 7.40 -29.25 29.62
N TRP A 751 7.07 -29.41 28.33
CA TRP A 751 7.91 -30.14 27.38
C TRP A 751 9.19 -29.36 26.99
N ILE A 752 9.11 -28.03 26.77
CA ILE A 752 10.30 -27.21 26.41
C ILE A 752 11.19 -26.96 27.63
N TYR A 753 10.59 -26.58 28.76
CA TYR A 753 11.30 -26.11 29.94
C TYR A 753 11.37 -27.21 31.00
N PRO A 754 12.54 -27.50 31.60
CA PRO A 754 13.83 -26.81 31.44
C PRO A 754 14.76 -27.41 30.38
N THR A 755 14.42 -28.58 29.82
CA THR A 755 15.35 -29.45 29.07
C THR A 755 15.90 -28.80 27.79
N TYR A 756 15.05 -28.13 27.00
CA TYR A 756 15.41 -27.65 25.66
C TYR A 756 15.71 -26.15 25.59
N SER A 757 15.31 -25.36 26.60
CA SER A 757 15.66 -23.92 26.66
C SER A 757 17.18 -23.65 26.51
N PRO A 758 18.09 -24.40 27.18
CA PRO A 758 19.54 -24.19 27.04
C PRO A 758 20.06 -24.33 25.60
N VAL A 759 19.45 -25.20 24.80
CA VAL A 759 19.81 -25.41 23.38
C VAL A 759 19.55 -24.13 22.57
N LEU A 760 18.41 -23.48 22.80
CA LEU A 760 18.04 -22.22 22.12
C LEU A 760 18.96 -21.06 22.53
N HIS A 761 19.29 -20.95 23.82
CA HIS A 761 20.25 -19.94 24.30
C HIS A 761 21.63 -20.15 23.67
N ARG A 762 22.10 -21.41 23.65
CA ARG A 762 23.40 -21.75 23.08
C ARG A 762 23.49 -21.41 21.59
N ALA A 763 22.41 -21.63 20.85
CA ALA A 763 22.34 -21.27 19.44
C ALA A 763 22.52 -19.78 19.19
N ILE A 764 21.85 -18.92 19.97
CA ILE A 764 21.98 -17.47 19.85
C ILE A 764 23.39 -16.99 20.22
N GLU A 765 24.02 -17.59 21.23
CA GLU A 765 25.40 -17.26 21.59
C GLU A 765 26.40 -17.57 20.47
N LEU A 766 26.18 -18.63 19.71
CA LEU A 766 27.08 -19.08 18.64
C LEU A 766 26.86 -18.31 17.33
N TRP A 767 25.61 -18.04 16.96
CA TRP A 767 25.23 -17.51 15.65
C TRP A 767 24.65 -16.10 15.69
N TYR A 768 24.94 -15.30 16.71
CA TYR A 768 24.45 -13.91 16.84
C TYR A 768 24.70 -13.03 15.59
N HIS A 769 25.72 -13.34 14.79
CA HIS A 769 26.09 -12.64 13.56
C HIS A 769 25.31 -13.10 12.30
N ASP A 770 24.53 -14.19 12.39
CA ASP A 770 23.81 -14.78 11.26
C ASP A 770 22.28 -14.67 11.45
N PRO A 771 21.63 -13.65 10.84
CA PRO A 771 20.20 -13.43 10.96
C PRO A 771 19.32 -14.56 10.47
N SER A 772 19.84 -15.45 9.61
CA SER A 772 19.09 -16.59 9.10
C SER A 772 18.72 -17.57 10.22
N VAL A 773 19.60 -17.72 11.21
CA VAL A 773 19.42 -18.58 12.39
C VAL A 773 18.79 -17.83 13.55
N THR A 774 19.24 -16.59 13.84
CA THR A 774 18.75 -15.84 15.01
C THR A 774 17.29 -15.41 14.85
N THR A 775 16.86 -15.02 13.65
CA THR A 775 15.49 -14.54 13.43
C THR A 775 14.44 -15.61 13.76
N PRO A 776 14.50 -16.86 13.24
CA PRO A 776 13.57 -17.93 13.64
C PRO A 776 13.54 -18.21 15.14
N VAL A 777 14.70 -18.28 15.81
CA VAL A 777 14.79 -18.57 17.24
C VAL A 777 14.21 -17.44 18.10
N LEU A 778 14.54 -16.18 17.78
CA LEU A 778 13.95 -15.02 18.46
C LEU A 778 12.43 -14.94 18.26
N LYS A 779 11.94 -15.29 17.06
CA LYS A 779 10.49 -15.35 16.79
C LYS A 779 9.79 -16.49 17.52
N LEU A 780 10.45 -17.63 17.71
CA LEU A 780 9.94 -18.72 18.54
C LEU A 780 9.76 -18.27 19.99
N MET A 781 10.80 -17.63 20.56
CA MET A 781 10.74 -17.09 21.93
C MET A 781 9.72 -15.97 22.09
N ALA A 782 9.59 -15.09 21.09
CA ALA A 782 8.56 -14.06 21.09
C ALA A 782 7.14 -14.66 21.05
N GLU A 783 6.93 -15.74 20.29
CA GLU A 783 5.65 -16.45 20.27
C GLU A 783 5.34 -17.09 21.62
N LEU A 784 6.32 -17.73 22.28
CA LEU A 784 6.16 -18.29 23.63
C LEU A 784 5.73 -17.22 24.65
N ALA A 785 6.28 -16.01 24.58
CA ALA A 785 5.92 -14.91 25.46
C ALA A 785 4.54 -14.29 25.17
N GLN A 786 3.93 -14.59 24.02
CA GLN A 786 2.69 -13.93 23.59
C GLN A 786 1.46 -14.55 24.24
N ASN A 787 0.71 -13.76 25.01
CA ASN A 787 -0.57 -14.17 25.61
C ASN A 787 -1.75 -14.03 24.63
N ARG A 788 -1.84 -14.93 23.63
CA ARG A 788 -2.99 -14.99 22.73
C ARG A 788 -4.16 -15.74 23.40
N SER A 789 -5.37 -15.22 23.28
CA SER A 789 -6.60 -15.84 23.81
C SER A 789 -6.53 -16.20 25.30
N GLN A 790 -5.77 -15.44 26.10
CA GLN A 790 -5.57 -15.70 27.53
C GLN A 790 -4.93 -17.06 27.86
N ARG A 791 -4.16 -17.66 26.93
CA ARG A 791 -3.51 -18.96 27.15
C ARG A 791 -2.47 -18.98 28.27
N LEU A 792 -1.84 -17.83 28.59
CA LEU A 792 -0.81 -17.71 29.63
C LEU A 792 -1.43 -17.45 31.01
N GLN A 793 -2.50 -18.17 31.36
CA GLN A 793 -3.12 -18.07 32.68
C GLN A 793 -2.57 -19.18 33.58
N PHE A 794 -1.51 -18.88 34.31
CA PHE A 794 -0.94 -19.78 35.31
C PHE A 794 -1.72 -19.72 36.61
N ASP A 795 -1.77 -20.83 37.35
CA ASP A 795 -2.32 -20.81 38.71
C ASP A 795 -1.47 -19.93 39.62
N VAL A 796 -2.10 -19.34 40.64
CA VAL A 796 -1.44 -18.43 41.60
C VAL A 796 -0.28 -19.13 42.35
N SER A 797 -0.32 -20.45 42.45
CA SER A 797 0.71 -21.30 43.05
C SER A 797 1.84 -21.70 42.07
N SER A 798 1.69 -21.46 40.78
CA SER A 798 2.65 -21.91 39.76
C SER A 798 3.76 -20.88 39.52
N PRO A 799 5.05 -21.28 39.56
CA PRO A 799 6.17 -20.40 39.23
C PRO A 799 6.35 -20.20 37.71
N ASN A 800 5.56 -20.88 36.86
CA ASN A 800 5.80 -20.98 35.43
C ASN A 800 5.81 -19.61 34.71
N GLY A 801 4.98 -18.66 35.15
CA GLY A 801 5.00 -17.30 34.60
C GLY A 801 6.32 -16.57 34.84
N ILE A 802 6.89 -16.71 36.04
CA ILE A 802 8.19 -16.11 36.41
C ILE A 802 9.32 -16.79 35.62
N LEU A 803 9.27 -18.12 35.51
CA LEU A 803 10.27 -18.91 34.76
C LEU A 803 10.26 -18.53 33.27
N LEU A 804 9.09 -18.40 32.66
CA LEU A 804 8.95 -17.95 31.28
C LEU A 804 9.57 -16.56 31.07
N PHE A 805 9.27 -15.60 31.97
CA PHE A 805 9.87 -14.26 31.91
C PHE A 805 11.39 -14.30 32.06
N ARG A 806 11.92 -15.13 32.96
CA ARG A 806 13.37 -15.28 33.15
C ARG A 806 14.06 -15.79 31.89
N GLU A 807 13.49 -16.79 31.22
CA GLU A 807 14.04 -17.31 29.96
C GLU A 807 13.97 -16.29 28.82
N VAL A 808 12.87 -15.54 28.72
CA VAL A 808 12.70 -14.44 27.76
C VAL A 808 13.70 -13.31 28.01
N GLY A 809 13.84 -12.86 29.26
CA GLY A 809 14.79 -11.83 29.66
C GLY A 809 16.23 -12.24 29.38
N LYS A 810 16.60 -13.49 29.72
CA LYS A 810 17.91 -14.06 29.41
C LYS A 810 18.18 -14.08 27.90
N MET A 811 17.19 -14.43 27.07
CA MET A 811 17.34 -14.44 25.61
C MET A 811 17.61 -13.03 25.05
N ILE A 812 16.87 -12.02 25.54
CA ILE A 812 17.06 -10.62 25.16
C ILE A 812 18.47 -10.14 25.54
N VAL A 813 18.93 -10.46 26.74
CA VAL A 813 20.26 -10.06 27.24
C VAL A 813 21.38 -10.75 26.47
N SER A 814 21.27 -12.06 26.22
CA SER A 814 22.25 -12.84 25.47
C SER A 814 22.39 -12.36 24.02
N TYR A 815 21.27 -12.13 23.32
CA TYR A 815 21.31 -11.57 21.96
C TYR A 815 21.81 -10.12 21.95
N GLY A 816 21.25 -9.28 22.82
CA GLY A 816 21.51 -7.84 22.87
C GLY A 816 22.96 -7.51 23.19
N SER A 817 23.56 -8.19 24.17
CA SER A 817 24.97 -7.98 24.53
C SER A 817 25.93 -8.34 23.40
N ARG A 818 25.59 -9.34 22.56
CA ARG A 818 26.43 -9.79 21.45
C ARG A 818 26.24 -8.96 20.18
N ILE A 819 25.02 -8.59 19.82
CA ILE A 819 24.75 -7.79 18.62
C ILE A 819 25.38 -6.39 18.72
N LEU A 820 25.46 -5.83 19.94
CA LEU A 820 26.11 -4.54 20.19
C LEU A 820 27.64 -4.58 20.00
N THR A 821 28.26 -5.77 19.99
CA THR A 821 29.70 -5.92 19.71
C THR A 821 30.03 -5.92 18.21
N ILE A 822 29.03 -6.02 17.34
CA ILE A 822 29.24 -6.02 15.89
C ILE A 822 29.35 -4.56 15.40
N GLY A 823 30.33 -4.29 14.54
CA GLY A 823 30.59 -2.97 13.98
C GLY A 823 29.49 -2.44 13.05
N GLU A 824 29.71 -1.25 12.49
CA GLU A 824 28.74 -0.60 11.60
C GLU A 824 28.53 -1.38 10.29
N PHE A 825 27.27 -1.44 9.85
CA PHE A 825 26.87 -2.05 8.58
C PHE A 825 26.55 -0.95 7.55
N PRO A 826 26.72 -1.21 6.25
CA PRO A 826 26.18 -0.35 5.19
C PRO A 826 24.67 -0.15 5.37
N LYS A 827 24.15 1.05 5.04
CA LYS A 827 22.72 1.40 5.20
C LYS A 827 21.78 0.37 4.57
N ASP A 828 22.15 -0.23 3.44
CA ASP A 828 21.30 -1.21 2.74
C ASP A 828 21.16 -2.55 3.48
N ARG A 829 22.09 -2.89 4.38
CA ARG A 829 22.12 -4.17 5.12
C ARG A 829 21.87 -4.03 6.61
N ILE A 830 21.76 -2.81 7.12
CA ILE A 830 21.56 -2.54 8.55
C ILE A 830 20.25 -3.15 9.08
N TYR A 831 19.19 -3.11 8.27
CA TYR A 831 17.89 -3.65 8.66
C TYR A 831 17.91 -5.17 8.89
N PRO A 832 18.27 -6.02 7.92
CA PRO A 832 18.28 -7.46 8.12
C PRO A 832 19.34 -7.94 9.13
N MET A 833 20.48 -7.25 9.23
CA MET A 833 21.61 -7.67 10.08
C MET A 833 21.47 -7.25 11.54
N LYS A 834 20.92 -6.06 11.82
CA LYS A 834 20.87 -5.48 13.17
C LYS A 834 19.43 -5.16 13.60
N LEU A 835 18.76 -4.27 12.85
CA LEU A 835 17.50 -3.66 13.31
C LEU A 835 16.34 -4.67 13.41
N LYS A 836 16.27 -5.66 12.52
CA LYS A 836 15.21 -6.68 12.53
C LYS A 836 15.26 -7.55 13.78
N GLY A 837 16.44 -7.95 14.23
CA GLY A 837 16.58 -8.72 15.48
C GLY A 837 16.20 -7.88 16.69
N ILE A 838 16.63 -6.61 16.74
CA ILE A 838 16.27 -5.67 17.80
C ILE A 838 14.75 -5.43 17.84
N SER A 839 14.11 -5.27 16.68
CA SER A 839 12.65 -5.14 16.55
C SER A 839 11.91 -6.34 17.14
N ILE A 840 12.43 -7.57 16.95
CA ILE A 840 11.86 -8.78 17.56
C ILE A 840 12.08 -8.79 19.07
N CYS A 841 13.24 -8.35 19.57
CA CYS A 841 13.47 -8.18 21.01
C CYS A 841 12.49 -7.19 21.64
N PHE A 842 12.18 -6.07 20.98
CA PHE A 842 11.17 -5.11 21.46
C PHE A 842 9.78 -5.72 21.49
N SER A 843 9.40 -6.47 20.45
CA SER A 843 8.12 -7.19 20.40
C SER A 843 8.01 -8.24 21.52
N MET A 844 9.09 -8.99 21.77
CA MET A 844 9.17 -10.01 22.81
C MET A 844 9.08 -9.40 24.21
N LEU A 845 9.79 -8.29 24.47
CA LEU A 845 9.69 -7.57 25.75
C LEU A 845 8.29 -7.00 25.95
N LYS A 846 7.68 -6.44 24.91
CA LYS A 846 6.30 -5.94 24.95
C LYS A 846 5.34 -7.06 25.34
N ALA A 847 5.43 -8.22 24.68
CA ALA A 847 4.58 -9.36 24.95
C ALA A 847 4.72 -9.85 26.41
N ALA A 848 5.95 -9.84 26.94
CA ALA A 848 6.23 -10.26 28.30
C ALA A 848 5.69 -9.29 29.36
N LEU A 849 5.75 -7.97 29.13
CA LEU A 849 5.27 -6.96 30.06
C LEU A 849 3.73 -6.84 30.05
N CYS A 850 3.14 -6.78 28.87
CA CYS A 850 1.69 -6.64 28.70
C CYS A 850 0.91 -7.98 28.82
N GLY A 851 1.60 -9.10 29.05
CA GLY A 851 1.01 -10.43 29.05
C GLY A 851 0.15 -10.77 30.27
N ASN A 852 0.19 -9.98 31.34
CA ASN A 852 -0.55 -10.16 32.61
C ASN A 852 -0.36 -11.52 33.32
N TYR A 853 0.71 -12.25 32.99
CA TYR A 853 0.99 -13.58 33.54
C TYR A 853 2.11 -13.59 34.59
N VAL A 854 2.71 -12.43 34.89
CA VAL A 854 3.76 -12.26 35.90
C VAL A 854 3.43 -11.09 36.82
N ASN A 855 3.56 -11.31 38.12
CA ASN A 855 3.55 -10.20 39.08
C ASN A 855 4.99 -9.69 39.27
N PHE A 856 5.31 -8.55 38.67
CA PHE A 856 6.66 -8.00 38.70
C PHE A 856 7.15 -7.59 40.09
N GLY A 857 6.25 -7.40 41.07
CA GLY A 857 6.63 -7.15 42.46
C GLY A 857 7.41 -8.31 43.08
N VAL A 858 7.23 -9.53 42.54
CA VAL A 858 7.86 -10.76 43.02
C VAL A 858 9.38 -10.75 42.79
N PHE A 859 9.85 -10.22 41.66
CA PHE A 859 11.30 -10.12 41.37
C PHE A 859 12.04 -9.32 42.44
N ARG A 860 11.45 -8.21 42.92
CA ARG A 860 12.03 -7.39 44.00
C ARG A 860 12.00 -8.09 45.36
N LEU A 861 10.98 -8.93 45.61
CA LEU A 861 10.86 -9.68 46.86
C LEU A 861 11.89 -10.82 46.96
N TYR A 862 12.21 -11.48 45.84
CA TYR A 862 13.17 -12.58 45.79
C TYR A 862 14.61 -12.14 45.42
N GLY A 863 14.84 -10.86 45.13
CA GLY A 863 16.15 -10.35 44.72
C GLY A 863 16.60 -10.86 43.34
N ASP A 864 15.66 -11.07 42.43
CA ASP A 864 15.93 -11.52 41.06
C ASP A 864 16.01 -10.32 40.10
N ASP A 865 17.21 -10.10 39.53
CA ASP A 865 17.52 -8.98 38.64
C ASP A 865 17.05 -9.19 37.19
N ALA A 866 16.28 -10.23 36.88
CA ALA A 866 15.88 -10.56 35.50
C ALA A 866 15.15 -9.40 34.78
N LEU A 867 14.25 -8.71 35.49
CA LEU A 867 13.49 -7.57 34.95
C LEU A 867 14.42 -6.37 34.67
N ASP A 868 15.27 -6.03 35.63
CA ASP A 868 16.18 -4.89 35.52
C ASP A 868 17.24 -5.12 34.43
N ASN A 869 17.74 -6.35 34.28
CA ASN A 869 18.64 -6.73 33.20
C ASN A 869 17.99 -6.61 31.81
N ALA A 870 16.73 -7.05 31.66
CA ALA A 870 16.00 -6.96 30.39
C ALA A 870 15.72 -5.49 30.00
N LEU A 871 15.28 -4.67 30.97
CA LEU A 871 15.03 -3.24 30.76
C LEU A 871 16.32 -2.46 30.51
N GLY A 872 17.40 -2.78 31.21
CA GLY A 872 18.73 -2.20 30.96
C GLY A 872 19.26 -2.54 29.57
N MET A 873 19.01 -3.77 29.08
CA MET A 873 19.36 -4.14 27.70
C MET A 873 18.50 -3.42 26.67
N PHE A 874 17.20 -3.21 26.92
CA PHE A 874 16.35 -2.39 26.07
C PHE A 874 16.94 -0.98 25.85
N VAL A 875 17.38 -0.31 26.92
CA VAL A 875 18.02 1.02 26.83
C VAL A 875 19.29 0.99 25.98
N LYS A 876 20.16 0.00 26.20
CA LYS A 876 21.39 -0.17 25.40
C LYS A 876 21.10 -0.39 23.91
N LEU A 877 20.08 -1.18 23.59
CA LEU A 877 19.64 -1.41 22.21
C LEU A 877 19.05 -0.15 21.59
N LEU A 878 18.25 0.62 22.34
CA LEU A 878 17.67 1.87 21.89
C LEU A 878 18.74 2.90 21.50
N LEU A 879 19.75 3.09 22.35
CA LEU A 879 20.87 4.01 22.09
C LEU A 879 21.73 3.61 20.87
N SER A 880 21.61 2.37 20.40
CA SER A 880 22.35 1.87 19.24
C SER A 880 21.68 2.15 17.89
N ILE A 881 20.49 2.76 17.90
CA ILE A 881 19.65 3.05 16.72
C ILE A 881 19.63 4.56 16.50
N SER A 882 19.81 5.01 15.25
CA SER A 882 19.65 6.43 14.91
C SER A 882 18.17 6.81 14.83
N GLN A 883 17.84 8.08 15.13
CA GLN A 883 16.44 8.55 15.11
C GLN A 883 15.80 8.44 13.72
N SER A 884 16.57 8.73 12.66
CA SER A 884 16.10 8.59 11.27
C SER A 884 15.73 7.15 10.93
N ASP A 885 16.55 6.17 11.34
CA ASP A 885 16.28 4.75 11.05
C ASP A 885 14.98 4.27 11.74
N LEU A 886 14.57 4.90 12.84
CA LEU A 886 13.36 4.51 13.57
C LEU A 886 12.09 4.78 12.75
N LEU A 887 12.08 5.84 11.94
CA LEU A 887 10.94 6.23 11.09
C LEU A 887 11.03 5.62 9.69
N ASP A 888 12.24 5.42 9.16
CA ASP A 888 12.46 4.83 7.83
C ASP A 888 11.98 3.35 7.75
N TYR A 889 11.94 2.64 8.89
CA TYR A 889 11.54 1.22 8.94
C TYR A 889 10.23 0.99 9.73
N PRO A 890 9.06 0.88 9.06
CA PRO A 890 7.74 0.81 9.72
C PRO A 890 7.58 -0.30 10.77
N LYS A 891 8.12 -1.50 10.51
CA LYS A 891 8.04 -2.63 11.45
C LYS A 891 8.85 -2.41 12.73
N LEU A 892 9.98 -1.69 12.63
CA LEU A 892 10.77 -1.31 13.80
C LEU A 892 9.99 -0.28 14.62
N SER A 893 9.47 0.75 13.94
CA SER A 893 8.63 1.79 14.51
C SER A 893 7.45 1.23 15.30
N GLN A 894 6.62 0.38 14.69
CA GLN A 894 5.44 -0.21 15.34
C GLN A 894 5.77 -1.02 16.60
N ASN A 895 6.87 -1.79 16.57
CA ASN A 895 7.29 -2.58 17.74
C ASN A 895 7.90 -1.69 18.83
N TYR A 896 8.66 -0.66 18.47
CA TYR A 896 9.25 0.29 19.41
C TYR A 896 8.18 1.12 20.12
N TYR A 897 7.34 1.85 19.37
CA TYR A 897 6.30 2.69 19.98
C TYR A 897 5.26 1.86 20.73
N GLY A 898 4.95 0.66 20.23
CA GLY A 898 4.07 -0.27 20.95
C GLY A 898 4.66 -0.79 22.27
N LEU A 899 5.99 -0.92 22.38
CA LEU A 899 6.67 -1.25 23.65
C LEU A 899 6.71 -0.02 24.57
N LEU A 900 7.02 1.14 24.02
CA LEU A 900 7.10 2.39 24.77
C LEU A 900 5.76 2.76 25.40
N GLU A 901 4.66 2.53 24.69
CA GLU A 901 3.30 2.68 25.22
C GLU A 901 3.06 1.77 26.44
N CYS A 902 3.41 0.48 26.34
CA CYS A 902 3.29 -0.49 27.45
C CYS A 902 4.14 -0.04 28.66
N LEU A 903 5.38 0.40 28.44
CA LEU A 903 6.26 0.91 29.50
C LEU A 903 5.71 2.17 30.16
N ALA A 904 5.11 3.08 29.39
CA ALA A 904 4.54 4.31 29.92
C ALA A 904 3.23 4.07 30.71
N GLN A 905 2.43 3.08 30.34
CA GLN A 905 1.19 2.77 31.06
C GLN A 905 1.48 2.07 32.41
N ASP A 906 2.30 1.01 32.39
CA ASP A 906 2.42 0.10 33.54
C ASP A 906 3.74 0.24 34.32
N HIS A 907 4.80 0.78 33.69
CA HIS A 907 6.15 0.83 34.25
C HIS A 907 6.74 2.26 34.30
N MET A 908 5.91 3.28 34.50
CA MET A 908 6.35 4.69 34.52
C MET A 908 7.48 4.98 35.54
N ASN A 909 7.53 4.25 36.66
CA ASN A 909 8.62 4.38 37.64
C ASN A 909 10.01 4.09 37.03
N PHE A 910 10.09 3.17 36.06
CA PHE A 910 11.33 2.90 35.34
C PHE A 910 11.70 4.09 34.44
N ILE A 911 10.76 4.59 33.63
CA ILE A 911 10.97 5.74 32.74
C ILE A 911 11.43 6.97 33.53
N SER A 912 10.83 7.23 34.71
CA SER A 912 11.19 8.38 35.54
C SER A 912 12.59 8.30 36.17
N ASN A 913 13.20 7.11 36.19
CA ASN A 913 14.53 6.87 36.76
C ASN A 913 15.62 6.69 35.69
N LEU A 914 15.29 6.85 34.40
CA LEU A 914 16.25 6.78 33.30
C LEU A 914 17.24 7.95 33.33
N GLU A 915 18.42 7.73 32.74
CA GLU A 915 19.41 8.77 32.54
C GLU A 915 18.88 9.91 31.64
N PRO A 916 19.29 11.17 31.87
CA PRO A 916 18.77 12.33 31.14
C PRO A 916 18.86 12.20 29.61
N GLN A 917 19.97 11.66 29.10
CA GLN A 917 20.21 11.53 27.66
C GLN A 917 19.24 10.54 27.00
N VAL A 918 18.95 9.42 27.67
CA VAL A 918 17.99 8.41 27.18
C VAL A 918 16.58 8.99 27.16
N PHE A 919 16.22 9.76 28.19
CA PHE A 919 14.91 10.37 28.27
C PHE A 919 14.69 11.43 27.18
N LEU A 920 15.69 12.28 26.91
CA LEU A 920 15.65 13.23 25.80
C LEU A 920 15.54 12.53 24.44
N TYR A 921 16.23 11.40 24.26
CA TYR A 921 16.08 10.57 23.07
C TYR A 921 14.63 10.06 22.93
N ILE A 922 14.01 9.56 23.99
CA ILE A 922 12.60 9.11 23.96
C ILE A 922 11.67 10.27 23.60
N LEU A 923 11.79 11.43 24.24
CA LEU A 923 10.91 12.58 23.96
C LEU A 923 11.07 13.08 22.51
N SER A 924 12.29 13.18 21.99
CA SER A 924 12.51 13.56 20.59
C SER A 924 11.88 12.55 19.63
N THR A 925 12.03 11.24 19.87
CA THR A 925 11.36 10.21 19.04
C THR A 925 9.84 10.29 19.12
N ILE A 926 9.25 10.66 20.26
CA ILE A 926 7.79 10.88 20.37
C ILE A 926 7.39 12.10 19.53
N SER A 927 8.16 13.19 19.59
CA SER A 927 7.88 14.42 18.82
C SER A 927 7.85 14.14 17.32
N GLU A 928 8.85 13.42 16.80
CA GLU A 928 8.91 13.05 15.38
C GLU A 928 7.85 11.98 15.02
N GLY A 929 7.56 11.05 15.93
CA GLY A 929 6.53 10.03 15.76
C GLY A 929 5.10 10.58 15.71
N LEU A 930 4.83 11.76 16.29
CA LEU A 930 3.53 12.44 16.18
C LEU A 930 3.24 12.93 14.76
N THR A 931 4.28 13.21 13.98
CA THR A 931 4.19 13.63 12.57
C THR A 931 4.25 12.47 11.58
N ALA A 932 4.31 11.23 12.05
CA ALA A 932 4.41 10.04 11.18
C ALA A 932 3.11 9.77 10.41
N LEU A 933 3.24 9.28 9.16
CA LEU A 933 2.11 8.89 8.31
C LEU A 933 1.34 7.67 8.83
N ASP A 934 2.04 6.76 9.53
CA ASP A 934 1.42 5.56 10.09
C ASP A 934 0.52 5.90 11.29
N THR A 935 -0.77 5.61 11.14
CA THR A 935 -1.82 5.88 12.12
C THR A 935 -1.61 5.12 13.43
N MET A 936 -1.02 3.92 13.38
CA MET A 936 -0.71 3.10 14.57
C MET A 936 0.43 3.71 15.38
N VAL A 937 1.48 4.19 14.70
CA VAL A 937 2.63 4.86 15.33
C VAL A 937 2.19 6.14 16.01
N CYS A 938 1.45 6.98 15.28
CA CYS A 938 0.91 8.23 15.82
C CYS A 938 0.03 7.99 17.07
N THR A 939 -0.87 6.99 17.03
CA THR A 939 -1.69 6.62 18.19
C THR A 939 -0.85 6.17 19.38
N GLY A 940 0.15 5.31 19.16
CA GLY A 940 1.06 4.85 20.22
C GLY A 940 1.85 6.00 20.86
N CYS A 941 2.33 6.96 20.05
CA CYS A 941 2.99 8.18 20.53
C CYS A 941 2.05 9.03 21.40
N CYS A 942 0.81 9.24 20.95
CA CYS A 942 -0.19 9.99 21.72
C CYS A 942 -0.51 9.33 23.06
N SER A 943 -0.73 8.01 23.09
CA SER A 943 -0.97 7.24 24.31
C SER A 943 0.23 7.33 25.28
N THR A 944 1.45 7.18 24.74
CA THR A 944 2.68 7.29 25.53
C THR A 944 2.80 8.68 26.15
N LEU A 945 2.59 9.72 25.35
CA LEU A 945 2.68 11.11 25.78
C LEU A 945 1.60 11.43 26.83
N ASP A 946 0.36 10.97 26.66
CA ASP A 946 -0.70 11.16 27.65
C ASP A 946 -0.34 10.50 28.99
N SER A 947 0.20 9.29 28.99
CA SER A 947 0.64 8.61 30.21
C SER A 947 1.75 9.38 30.93
N ILE A 948 2.77 9.85 30.20
CA ILE A 948 3.87 10.67 30.74
C ILE A 948 3.32 11.97 31.36
N ILE A 949 2.45 12.68 30.63
CA ILE A 949 1.87 13.93 31.09
C ILE A 949 0.93 13.72 32.29
N THR A 950 0.13 12.66 32.28
CA THR A 950 -0.77 12.32 33.39
C THR A 950 0.03 12.10 34.67
N TYR A 951 1.14 11.37 34.57
CA TYR A 951 2.04 11.13 35.68
C TYR A 951 2.68 12.42 36.21
N LEU A 952 3.15 13.29 35.30
CA LEU A 952 3.67 14.61 35.63
C LEU A 952 2.65 15.47 36.37
N PHE A 953 1.44 15.58 35.81
CA PHE A 953 0.36 16.38 36.38
C PHE A 953 -0.02 15.88 37.78
N LYS A 954 -0.13 14.56 37.99
CA LYS A 954 -0.41 13.96 39.30
C LYS A 954 0.71 14.25 40.31
N ARG A 955 1.98 14.16 39.93
CA ARG A 955 3.09 14.43 40.85
C ARG A 955 3.21 15.92 41.20
N LEU A 956 3.05 16.82 40.24
CA LEU A 956 3.07 18.28 40.48
C LEU A 956 1.92 18.74 41.37
N THR A 957 0.72 18.18 41.19
CA THR A 957 -0.44 18.45 42.06
C THR A 957 -0.30 17.82 43.45
N THR A 958 0.40 16.69 43.59
CA THR A 958 0.65 16.03 44.88
C THR A 958 1.76 16.71 45.69
N LYS A 959 2.83 17.22 45.06
CA LYS A 959 3.87 18.05 45.70
C LYS A 959 3.27 19.30 46.38
N LYS A 960 2.25 19.92 45.77
CA LYS A 960 1.52 21.06 46.38
C LYS A 960 0.68 20.67 47.61
N LYS A 961 0.38 19.39 47.82
CA LYS A 961 -0.46 18.89 48.94
C LYS A 961 0.34 18.27 50.10
N LYS A 962 1.56 17.75 49.88
CA LYS A 962 2.44 17.19 50.94
C LYS A 962 3.93 17.46 50.65
N PRO A 963 4.58 18.43 51.33
CA PRO A 963 5.96 18.85 51.01
C PRO A 963 7.09 17.98 51.61
N ASN A 964 6.82 17.00 52.50
CA ASN A 964 7.85 16.37 53.35
C ASN A 964 8.18 14.88 53.07
N VAL A 965 8.14 14.40 51.82
CA VAL A 965 8.68 13.06 51.50
C VAL A 965 9.73 13.18 50.40
N PRO A 966 11.02 12.89 50.69
CA PRO A 966 12.03 12.77 49.65
C PRO A 966 11.72 11.52 48.82
N SER A 967 11.62 11.67 47.50
CA SER A 967 11.35 10.55 46.58
C SER A 967 12.43 10.51 45.51
N ASP A 968 12.97 9.32 45.24
CA ASP A 968 14.13 9.01 44.37
C ASP A 968 14.05 9.46 42.89
N SER A 969 13.05 10.25 42.49
CA SER A 969 12.82 10.66 41.10
C SER A 969 12.99 12.18 40.86
N GLU A 970 14.01 12.81 41.45
CA GLU A 970 14.32 14.23 41.23
C GLU A 970 14.94 14.52 39.85
N ALA A 971 15.61 13.55 39.22
CA ALA A 971 16.26 13.74 37.92
C ALA A 971 15.25 14.11 36.83
N PHE A 972 14.11 13.43 36.77
CA PHE A 972 13.02 13.66 35.81
C PHE A 972 12.41 15.07 35.90
N LEU A 973 12.20 15.59 37.12
CA LEU A 973 11.68 16.95 37.32
C LEU A 973 12.73 18.02 36.99
N ARG A 974 14.00 17.79 37.34
CA ARG A 974 15.10 18.70 37.02
C ARG A 974 15.31 18.84 35.51
N ILE A 975 15.20 17.76 34.73
CA ILE A 975 15.34 17.82 33.25
C ILE A 975 14.23 18.64 32.62
N LEU A 976 13.00 18.52 33.11
CA LEU A 976 11.85 19.29 32.61
C LEU A 976 11.89 20.77 33.04
N GLU A 977 12.47 21.07 34.22
CA GLU A 977 12.79 22.44 34.63
C GLU A 977 13.94 23.04 33.79
N LEU A 978 14.90 22.21 33.33
CA LEU A 978 16.05 22.63 32.51
C LEU A 978 15.72 22.74 31.00
N HIS A 979 14.74 21.98 30.48
CA HIS A 979 14.33 21.97 29.07
C HIS A 979 12.80 22.09 28.88
N PRO A 980 12.17 23.18 29.31
CA PRO A 980 10.72 23.40 29.12
C PRO A 980 10.32 23.51 27.64
N GLU A 981 11.28 23.84 26.78
CA GLU A 981 11.11 24.00 25.32
C GLU A 981 10.58 22.74 24.64
N ILE A 982 10.90 21.54 25.14
CA ILE A 982 10.49 20.28 24.49
C ILE A 982 8.97 20.08 24.62
N LEU A 983 8.40 20.32 25.81
CA LEU A 983 6.95 20.24 26.00
C LEU A 983 6.21 21.35 25.24
N GLN A 984 6.83 22.53 25.12
CA GLN A 984 6.31 23.65 24.32
C GLN A 984 6.31 23.32 22.83
N GLN A 985 7.38 22.73 22.31
CA GLN A 985 7.48 22.24 20.94
C GLN A 985 6.44 21.14 20.66
N MET A 986 6.28 20.17 21.56
CA MET A 986 5.25 19.13 21.41
C MET A 986 3.82 19.72 21.40
N LEU A 987 3.55 20.70 22.26
CA LEU A 987 2.27 21.42 22.26
C LEU A 987 2.02 22.15 20.94
N GLN A 988 3.04 22.85 20.43
CA GLN A 988 2.98 23.52 19.14
C GLN A 988 2.76 22.53 17.99
N THR A 989 3.49 21.41 17.98
CA THR A 989 3.36 20.35 16.97
C THR A 989 1.94 19.76 16.99
N VAL A 990 1.44 19.33 18.14
CA VAL A 990 0.09 18.73 18.24
C VAL A 990 -1.01 19.73 17.86
N LEU A 991 -0.90 21.00 18.28
CA LEU A 991 -1.90 22.00 17.91
C LEU A 991 -1.84 22.31 16.41
N ASN A 992 -0.65 22.42 15.82
CA ASN A 992 -0.49 22.60 14.38
C ASN A 992 -1.07 21.42 13.59
N ILE A 993 -0.87 20.18 14.09
CA ILE A 993 -1.44 18.97 13.50
C ILE A 993 -2.97 19.06 13.46
N ILE A 994 -3.60 19.45 14.58
CA ILE A 994 -5.06 19.52 14.68
C ILE A 994 -5.67 20.67 13.87
N MET A 995 -5.00 21.83 13.86
CA MET A 995 -5.51 23.05 13.21
C MET A 995 -5.30 23.05 11.69
N PHE A 996 -4.19 22.49 11.21
CA PHE A 996 -3.79 22.66 9.82
C PHE A 996 -3.71 21.34 9.04
N GLU A 997 -3.61 20.18 9.69
CA GLU A 997 -3.47 18.89 8.99
C GLU A 997 -4.78 18.07 8.96
N ASP A 998 -4.82 17.05 8.09
CA ASP A 998 -5.84 16.00 8.15
C ASP A 998 -5.54 15.07 9.34
N CYS A 999 -5.88 15.53 10.54
CA CYS A 999 -5.81 14.75 11.75
C CYS A 999 -6.72 13.50 11.64
N ARG A 1000 -6.14 12.36 11.24
CA ARG A 1000 -6.79 11.04 11.18
C ARG A 1000 -7.08 10.49 12.58
N ASN A 1001 -6.27 10.88 13.57
CA ASN A 1001 -6.30 10.39 14.96
C ASN A 1001 -6.74 11.46 15.96
N GLN A 1002 -7.84 12.16 15.66
CA GLN A 1002 -8.31 13.27 16.49
C GLN A 1002 -8.56 12.87 17.95
N TRP A 1003 -9.14 11.70 18.17
CA TRP A 1003 -9.43 11.18 19.49
C TRP A 1003 -8.17 10.86 20.31
N SER A 1004 -7.13 10.34 19.66
CA SER A 1004 -5.86 10.02 20.32
C SER A 1004 -5.07 11.28 20.68
N MET A 1005 -5.08 12.30 19.80
CA MET A 1005 -4.33 13.56 20.00
C MET A 1005 -4.96 14.50 21.04
N SER A 1006 -6.28 14.43 21.25
CA SER A 1006 -6.97 15.32 22.21
C SER A 1006 -6.49 15.12 23.65
N ARG A 1007 -6.23 13.86 24.03
CA ARG A 1007 -5.84 13.47 25.40
C ARG A 1007 -4.49 14.06 25.85
N PRO A 1008 -3.37 13.86 25.10
CA PRO A 1008 -2.11 14.51 25.44
C PRO A 1008 -2.18 16.02 25.29
N LEU A 1009 -2.94 16.57 24.34
CA LEU A 1009 -3.08 18.02 24.16
C LEU A 1009 -3.65 18.71 25.40
N LEU A 1010 -4.73 18.19 25.98
CA LEU A 1010 -5.28 18.73 27.23
C LEU A 1010 -4.24 18.73 28.35
N GLY A 1011 -3.49 17.63 28.47
CA GLY A 1011 -2.40 17.51 29.42
C GLY A 1011 -1.31 18.57 29.22
N LEU A 1012 -0.88 18.79 27.97
CA LEU A 1012 0.12 19.79 27.63
C LEU A 1012 -0.35 21.21 27.92
N ILE A 1013 -1.62 21.53 27.62
CA ILE A 1013 -2.22 22.85 27.91
C ILE A 1013 -2.22 23.12 29.42
N LEU A 1014 -2.67 22.16 30.23
CA LEU A 1014 -2.74 22.31 31.68
C LEU A 1014 -1.36 22.39 32.37
N LEU A 1015 -0.31 21.87 31.73
CA LEU A 1015 1.06 21.99 32.21
C LEU A 1015 1.71 23.32 31.80
N ASN A 1016 1.39 23.84 30.61
CA ASN A 1016 2.02 25.02 30.01
C ASN A 1016 1.00 26.12 29.62
N GLU A 1017 0.14 26.53 30.55
CA GLU A 1017 -0.95 27.51 30.31
C GLU A 1017 -0.43 28.85 29.77
N GLU A 1018 0.69 29.36 30.31
CA GLU A 1018 1.28 30.63 29.86
C GLU A 1018 1.78 30.58 28.40
N TYR A 1019 2.39 29.46 27.99
CA TYR A 1019 2.87 29.29 26.63
C TYR A 1019 1.71 29.05 25.66
N PHE A 1020 0.69 28.30 26.07
CA PHE A 1020 -0.53 28.14 25.28
C PHE A 1020 -1.21 29.49 24.98
N ASN A 1021 -1.28 30.39 25.97
CA ASN A 1021 -1.84 31.73 25.77
C ASN A 1021 -1.01 32.57 24.79
N LYS A 1022 0.34 32.53 24.89
CA LYS A 1022 1.23 33.18 23.90
C LYS A 1022 1.03 32.62 22.49
N LEU A 1023 0.86 31.30 22.37
CA LEU A 1023 0.65 30.64 21.08
C LEU A 1023 -0.74 30.98 20.50
N ARG A 1024 -1.78 31.03 21.34
CA ARG A 1024 -3.11 31.54 20.99
C ARG A 1024 -3.03 32.98 20.45
N GLU A 1025 -2.36 33.89 21.14
CA GLU A 1025 -2.19 35.29 20.72
C GLU A 1025 -1.39 35.41 19.41
N SER A 1026 -0.34 34.61 19.24
CA SER A 1026 0.43 34.55 17.99
C SER A 1026 -0.41 34.05 16.81
N ILE A 1027 -1.26 33.03 17.02
CA ILE A 1027 -2.14 32.51 15.97
C ILE A 1027 -3.22 33.53 15.64
N ILE A 1028 -3.83 34.18 16.63
CA ILE A 1028 -4.87 35.20 16.41
C ILE A 1028 -4.30 36.41 15.66
N SER A 1029 -3.14 36.93 16.09
CA SER A 1029 -2.50 38.07 15.42
C SER A 1029 -2.06 37.77 13.98
N SER A 1030 -1.82 36.50 13.64
CA SER A 1030 -1.51 36.07 12.27
C SER A 1030 -2.72 36.03 11.32
N GLN A 1031 -3.95 36.18 11.83
CA GLN A 1031 -5.19 36.20 11.03
C GLN A 1031 -5.61 37.63 10.65
N SER A 1032 -6.33 37.78 9.54
CA SER A 1032 -6.92 39.05 9.09
C SER A 1032 -7.89 39.63 10.13
N ALA A 1033 -7.97 40.96 10.25
CA ALA A 1033 -8.75 41.66 11.28
C ALA A 1033 -10.21 41.17 11.43
N ASP A 1034 -10.89 40.88 10.32
CA ASP A 1034 -12.28 40.39 10.31
C ASP A 1034 -12.45 38.96 10.89
N LYS A 1035 -11.38 38.16 10.92
CA LYS A 1035 -11.38 36.77 11.39
C LYS A 1035 -10.81 36.60 12.79
N GLN A 1036 -10.18 37.64 13.34
CA GLN A 1036 -9.60 37.61 14.69
C GLN A 1036 -10.67 37.36 15.75
N GLN A 1037 -11.84 38.00 15.65
CA GLN A 1037 -12.96 37.79 16.58
C GLN A 1037 -13.50 36.35 16.54
N THR A 1038 -13.68 35.78 15.35
CA THR A 1038 -14.12 34.39 15.20
C THR A 1038 -13.10 33.41 15.74
N MET A 1039 -11.80 33.66 15.53
CA MET A 1039 -10.71 32.82 16.05
C MET A 1039 -10.63 32.89 17.58
N ILE A 1040 -10.86 34.07 18.18
CA ILE A 1040 -10.96 34.24 19.64
C ILE A 1040 -12.08 33.36 20.20
N GLN A 1041 -13.27 33.39 19.59
CA GLN A 1041 -14.42 32.59 20.00
C GLN A 1041 -14.17 31.08 19.86
N CYS A 1042 -13.45 30.65 18.81
CA CYS A 1042 -13.07 29.25 18.64
C CYS A 1042 -12.19 28.76 19.81
N PHE A 1043 -11.16 29.53 20.18
CA PHE A 1043 -10.29 29.17 21.31
C PHE A 1043 -11.00 29.23 22.67
N GLU A 1044 -12.01 30.09 22.82
CA GLU A 1044 -12.87 30.13 24.02
C GLU A 1044 -13.77 28.89 24.10
N SER A 1045 -14.40 28.51 22.98
CA SER A 1045 -15.20 27.29 22.89
C SER A 1045 -14.37 26.02 23.15
N LEU A 1046 -13.10 26.00 22.73
CA LEU A 1046 -12.19 24.89 22.99
C LEU A 1046 -12.03 24.62 24.51
N MET A 1047 -11.93 25.67 25.32
CA MET A 1047 -11.72 25.58 26.77
C MET A 1047 -13.01 25.67 27.60
N ASP A 1048 -14.18 25.70 26.96
CA ASP A 1048 -15.45 25.89 27.63
C ASP A 1048 -15.83 24.72 28.56
N GLY A 1049 -15.98 25.06 29.85
CA GLY A 1049 -16.30 24.13 30.94
C GLY A 1049 -15.26 23.04 31.21
N ILE A 1050 -14.00 23.33 30.91
CA ILE A 1050 -12.86 22.45 31.21
C ILE A 1050 -12.25 22.82 32.55
N GLU A 1051 -12.23 21.85 33.46
CA GLU A 1051 -11.61 22.01 34.77
C GLU A 1051 -10.10 21.72 34.73
N ARG A 1052 -9.35 22.18 35.75
CA ARG A 1052 -7.93 21.80 35.93
C ARG A 1052 -7.80 20.37 36.48
N SER A 1053 -8.32 19.39 35.73
CA SER A 1053 -8.29 17.98 36.09
C SER A 1053 -8.09 17.10 34.85
N LEU A 1054 -7.36 15.99 34.99
CA LEU A 1054 -7.20 14.98 33.92
C LEU A 1054 -8.16 13.79 34.12
N GLN A 1055 -9.36 14.05 34.64
CA GLN A 1055 -10.40 13.02 34.77
C GLN A 1055 -10.96 12.64 33.40
N THR A 1056 -11.39 11.39 33.23
CA THR A 1056 -11.94 10.88 31.96
C THR A 1056 -13.08 11.74 31.43
N LYS A 1057 -14.02 12.15 32.29
CA LYS A 1057 -15.14 13.03 31.92
C LYS A 1057 -14.67 14.38 31.34
N ASN A 1058 -13.62 14.96 31.91
CA ASN A 1058 -13.06 16.24 31.45
C ASN A 1058 -12.30 16.08 30.13
N ARG A 1059 -11.59 14.96 29.94
CA ARG A 1059 -10.93 14.60 28.68
C ARG A 1059 -11.93 14.36 27.54
N ASP A 1060 -13.03 13.68 27.83
CA ASP A 1060 -14.07 13.41 26.84
C ASP A 1060 -14.76 14.71 26.41
N ARG A 1061 -15.04 15.61 27.37
CA ARG A 1061 -15.57 16.95 27.09
C ARG A 1061 -14.62 17.78 26.22
N PHE A 1062 -13.32 17.81 26.55
CA PHE A 1062 -12.33 18.49 25.69
C PHE A 1062 -12.28 17.91 24.28
N THR A 1063 -12.41 16.59 24.14
CA THR A 1063 -12.39 15.93 22.81
C THR A 1063 -13.60 16.34 21.96
N GLN A 1064 -14.77 16.51 22.58
CA GLN A 1064 -15.96 17.06 21.91
C GLN A 1064 -15.74 18.52 21.50
N ASN A 1065 -15.26 19.37 22.42
CA ASN A 1065 -14.94 20.77 22.14
C ASN A 1065 -13.90 20.90 21.02
N LEU A 1066 -12.88 20.02 21.00
CA LEU A 1066 -11.85 19.99 19.95
C LEU A 1066 -12.41 19.65 18.57
N SER A 1067 -13.48 18.83 18.53
CA SER A 1067 -14.16 18.47 17.28
C SER A 1067 -14.87 19.67 16.67
N LEU A 1068 -15.55 20.44 17.53
CA LEU A 1068 -16.20 21.68 17.16
C LEU A 1068 -15.17 22.74 16.75
N PHE A 1069 -14.13 22.93 17.57
CA PHE A 1069 -13.01 23.83 17.29
C PHE A 1069 -12.39 23.57 15.92
N ARG A 1070 -12.08 22.31 15.58
CA ARG A 1070 -11.48 21.97 14.28
C ARG A 1070 -12.42 22.26 13.12
N ARG A 1071 -13.72 21.94 13.25
CA ARG A 1071 -14.72 22.25 12.23
C ARG A 1071 -14.79 23.76 12.00
N ASP A 1072 -14.94 24.52 13.07
CA ASP A 1072 -15.15 25.96 13.02
C ASP A 1072 -13.87 26.70 12.54
N VAL A 1073 -12.68 26.21 12.92
CA VAL A 1073 -11.39 26.69 12.38
C VAL A 1073 -11.26 26.36 10.89
N ASN A 1074 -11.60 25.14 10.46
CA ASN A 1074 -11.56 24.77 9.04
C ASN A 1074 -12.55 25.60 8.20
N ASP A 1075 -13.74 25.87 8.72
CA ASP A 1075 -14.75 26.69 8.04
C ASP A 1075 -14.28 28.15 7.96
N SER A 1076 -13.69 28.70 9.02
CA SER A 1076 -13.07 30.03 9.03
C SER A 1076 -11.89 30.15 8.06
N LEU A 1077 -11.08 29.09 7.92
CA LEU A 1077 -9.96 29.03 6.97
C LEU A 1077 -10.44 28.88 5.51
N LYS A 1078 -11.56 28.19 5.27
CA LYS A 1078 -12.15 28.00 3.92
C LYS A 1078 -12.97 29.18 3.41
N ALA A 1079 -13.60 29.97 4.28
CA ALA A 1079 -14.54 31.03 3.90
C ALA A 1079 -13.90 32.33 3.37
N ALA A 1080 -12.83 32.26 2.58
CA ALA A 1080 -12.20 33.44 1.95
C ALA A 1080 -12.80 33.82 0.58
N GLY A 1081 -14.02 33.36 0.25
CA GLY A 1081 -14.57 33.57 -1.09
C GLY A 1081 -16.08 33.40 -1.25
N SER A 1082 -16.90 33.98 -0.36
CA SER A 1082 -18.32 34.21 -0.69
C SER A 1082 -18.97 35.20 0.29
N ASN A 1083 -18.98 36.49 -0.06
CA ASN A 1083 -19.88 37.46 0.58
C ASN A 1083 -21.19 37.55 -0.21
N SER A 1084 -22.27 36.96 0.31
CA SER A 1084 -23.65 37.51 0.28
C SER A 1084 -24.58 36.69 1.20
N PRO A 1085 -25.67 37.26 1.75
CA PRO A 1085 -26.10 37.02 3.12
C PRO A 1085 -27.18 35.94 3.29
N THR A 1086 -27.10 35.29 4.45
CA THR A 1086 -28.16 34.66 5.26
C THR A 1086 -29.52 34.37 4.60
N SER A 1087 -29.85 33.08 4.48
CA SER A 1087 -31.19 32.60 4.83
C SER A 1087 -31.10 31.24 5.52
N SER A 1088 -31.78 31.19 6.66
CA SER A 1088 -31.93 30.09 7.60
C SER A 1088 -32.50 28.81 6.97
N THR A 1089 -31.92 27.65 7.29
CA THR A 1089 -32.70 26.41 7.47
C THR A 1089 -31.92 25.39 8.31
N SER A 1090 -32.35 25.28 9.56
CA SER A 1090 -32.11 24.18 10.47
C SER A 1090 -32.88 22.94 10.02
N SER A 1091 -32.20 21.81 9.77
CA SER A 1091 -32.69 20.44 10.01
C SER A 1091 -31.76 19.42 9.32
N LEU A 1092 -30.88 18.80 10.09
CA LEU A 1092 -30.30 17.50 9.75
C LEU A 1092 -30.52 16.62 10.95
N ASP A 1093 -31.64 15.90 10.90
CA ASP A 1093 -32.02 14.88 11.86
C ASP A 1093 -30.97 13.78 11.89
N MET A 1094 -30.62 13.40 13.13
CA MET A 1094 -29.99 12.14 13.45
C MET A 1094 -30.85 10.99 12.93
N MET A 1095 -30.29 10.17 12.02
CA MET A 1095 -30.74 8.79 11.88
C MET A 1095 -29.61 7.85 12.24
N ASN A 1096 -29.86 7.18 13.37
CA ASN A 1096 -29.15 6.01 13.87
C ASN A 1096 -29.06 4.94 12.79
N PHE A 1097 -27.85 4.43 12.54
CA PHE A 1097 -27.67 3.14 11.88
C PHE A 1097 -27.76 2.03 12.94
N ASN A 1098 -28.80 1.21 12.82
CA ASN A 1098 -28.70 -0.23 13.08
C ASN A 1098 -28.22 -0.91 11.80
#